data_AF-A0A7K3W1M6-F1
#
_entry.id   AF-A0A7K3W1M6-F1
#
_cell.length_a   1.000
_cell.length_b   1.000
_cell.length_c   1.000
_cell.angle_alpha   90.00
_cell.angle_beta   90.00
_cell.angle_gamma   90.00
#
_symmetry.space_group_name_H-M   'P 1'
#
loop_
_entity.id
_entity.type
_entity.pdbx_description
1 polymer ?
#
loop_
_entity_poly.entity_id
_entity_poly.type
_entity_poly.pdbx_seq_one_letter_code
_entity_poly.pdbx_strand_id
1 'polypeptide(L)'
;MGTQSTESEAPAEAATDSPTGNPAQPSPTLPDDFGDLDRRAVDTARVLAMDAVQKVGNGHPGTAMSMAPTAYLLFHKWLRHDPTDPNWVARDRFVLSMGHSSLTLYVQLFLAGYGLELEDLQALRTWGSKTPGHPEVNHTPGVETTTGPLGQGVGNAVGMAMAARRERGLLDPDAPEGQSLFDHTIWAFASDGDLEEGVSGEASSLAGTQQLGNLVLVYDDNRISIEDDTNVAFTEDVGKRYEAYGWHVQHVDDGEDLAAVDAAFAAAKAETGRPSIIVLRTIIAWPAPNKQNTGAAHGSALGDDEVRATKEILGFDPERTFQVDDEVLRHARSVVEKGRADHAEWQQRFDAWTRENADAAAVLTRMTTRTLPDGFAEALPSWDADPKGVATRKASGEVLAALYPALPELWGGSADLAESNNTAVKGEPSFLPADRQTKMWSGGPYGRTLHFGVREHAMGAIMNGIALHGGTRVYGGTFLTFSDYMRGAVRLAALMQLPVVYVWTHDSIGLGEDGPTHQPIEHFAALRAIPGLDVVRPADANEVAVAWRTILENNDRPAGLLLSRQNLPVFDRSAFGSAEGTARGAYVLADASNGDPEVILLGTGSEVQIAVAARERLEADGVPTRVVSVPCVEWFAEQDDAYKNEVLPPSVRARVSVEAGVPMGWREFVGDAGRIVGLTHYGASAAYSVLYEEFGLTEEAVAAAARESIEAAASGPGVPAGPIRATGGLPHPTGDQ
;
A
#
# COMPACT_ATOMS: atom_id res chain seq x y z
N MET A 1 -30.16 -8.00 -15.44
CA MET A 1 -30.05 -9.02 -14.38
C MET A 1 -30.23 -8.26 -13.08
N GLY A 2 -31.26 -8.57 -12.30
CA GLY A 2 -31.54 -7.84 -11.06
C GLY A 2 -30.39 -8.03 -10.07
N THR A 3 -30.02 -6.96 -9.36
CA THR A 3 -29.04 -6.99 -8.28
C THR A 3 -29.56 -7.91 -7.17
N GLN A 4 -28.96 -9.09 -7.02
CA GLN A 4 -29.24 -9.96 -5.88
C GLN A 4 -28.32 -9.53 -4.73
N SER A 5 -28.88 -8.90 -3.71
CA SER A 5 -28.21 -8.73 -2.42
C SER A 5 -28.19 -10.07 -1.69
N THR A 6 -27.13 -10.33 -0.92
CA THR A 6 -27.13 -11.39 0.08
C THR A 6 -28.16 -11.06 1.17
N GLU A 7 -28.81 -12.07 1.76
CA GLU A 7 -29.73 -11.87 2.90
C GLU A 7 -29.07 -11.03 4.01
N SER A 8 -29.85 -10.22 4.72
CA SER A 8 -29.34 -9.35 5.79
C SER A 8 -28.61 -10.18 6.85
N GLU A 9 -27.37 -9.82 7.18
CA GLU A 9 -26.71 -10.38 8.37
C GLU A 9 -27.51 -9.96 9.61
N ALA A 10 -27.90 -10.94 10.43
CA ALA A 10 -28.46 -10.66 11.74
C ALA A 10 -27.41 -9.89 12.57
N PRO A 11 -27.80 -8.88 13.37
CA PRO A 11 -26.87 -8.21 14.28
C PRO A 11 -26.19 -9.26 15.16
N ALA A 12 -24.91 -9.06 15.47
CA ALA A 12 -24.15 -9.95 16.33
C ALA A 12 -24.92 -10.13 17.67
N GLU A 13 -25.28 -11.37 18.02
CA GLU A 13 -26.09 -11.72 19.21
C GLU A 13 -25.56 -11.16 20.55
N ALA A 14 -24.32 -10.66 20.58
CA ALA A 14 -23.66 -10.11 21.76
C ALA A 14 -23.90 -8.61 22.02
N ALA A 15 -24.31 -7.81 21.01
CA ALA A 15 -24.49 -6.37 21.18
C ALA A 15 -25.92 -6.04 21.67
N THR A 16 -26.04 -5.27 22.74
CA THR A 16 -27.35 -4.80 23.23
C THR A 16 -27.75 -3.50 22.54
N ASP A 17 -29.03 -3.34 22.19
CA ASP A 17 -29.58 -2.05 21.70
C ASP A 17 -29.72 -0.98 22.82
N SER A 18 -29.20 -1.22 24.02
CA SER A 18 -29.25 -0.24 25.11
C SER A 18 -27.99 0.64 25.08
N PRO A 19 -28.11 1.98 25.04
CA PRO A 19 -26.96 2.88 25.09
C PRO A 19 -26.05 2.57 26.27
N THR A 20 -24.74 2.51 26.04
CA THR A 20 -23.77 2.36 27.13
C THR A 20 -23.44 3.70 27.77
N GLY A 21 -23.28 3.72 29.09
CA GLY A 21 -23.03 4.97 29.82
C GLY A 21 -24.17 6.01 29.70
N ASN A 22 -23.83 7.28 29.93
CA ASN A 22 -24.72 8.44 29.76
C ASN A 22 -23.88 9.61 29.20
N PRO A 23 -23.56 9.62 27.89
CA PRO A 23 -22.81 10.72 27.30
C PRO A 23 -23.59 12.04 27.45
N ALA A 24 -22.85 13.14 27.62
CA ALA A 24 -23.44 14.47 27.60
C ALA A 24 -24.17 14.66 26.26
N GLN A 25 -25.44 15.10 26.32
CA GLN A 25 -26.20 15.31 25.10
C GLN A 25 -25.60 16.49 24.33
N PRO A 26 -25.49 16.39 23.00
CA PRO A 26 -24.92 17.44 22.18
C PRO A 26 -25.69 18.76 22.28
N SER A 27 -24.98 19.87 22.11
CA SER A 27 -25.46 21.23 22.08
C SER A 27 -25.14 21.85 20.72
N PRO A 28 -25.98 21.62 19.69
CA PRO A 28 -25.65 22.01 18.33
C PRO A 28 -25.42 23.52 18.17
N THR A 29 -24.30 23.88 17.56
CA THR A 29 -24.00 25.26 17.16
C THR A 29 -23.67 25.28 15.67
N LEU A 30 -23.61 26.49 15.09
CA LEU A 30 -23.13 26.70 13.73
C LEU A 30 -22.08 27.83 13.76
N PRO A 31 -21.07 27.78 12.87
CA PRO A 31 -20.23 28.94 12.58
C PRO A 31 -21.07 30.15 12.16
N ASP A 32 -20.56 31.37 12.37
CA ASP A 32 -21.28 32.61 12.07
C ASP A 32 -21.73 32.74 10.60
N ASP A 33 -21.01 32.07 9.68
CA ASP A 33 -21.28 32.05 8.24
C ASP A 33 -22.20 30.90 7.79
N PHE A 34 -22.64 30.04 8.71
CA PHE A 34 -23.53 28.90 8.43
C PHE A 34 -24.96 29.21 8.87
N GLY A 35 -25.93 28.67 8.13
CA GLY A 35 -27.35 28.95 8.32
C GLY A 35 -28.23 27.71 8.42
N ASP A 36 -29.54 27.92 8.26
CA ASP A 36 -30.54 26.85 8.32
C ASP A 36 -30.35 25.80 7.21
N LEU A 37 -29.97 26.23 6.01
CA LEU A 37 -29.70 25.31 4.90
C LEU A 37 -28.50 24.40 5.16
N ASP A 38 -27.48 24.88 5.87
CA ASP A 38 -26.34 24.05 6.28
C ASP A 38 -26.75 22.99 7.31
N ARG A 39 -27.55 23.39 8.31
CA ARG A 39 -28.12 22.43 9.28
C ARG A 39 -28.93 21.35 8.55
N ARG A 40 -29.81 21.76 7.64
CA ARG A 40 -30.64 20.84 6.85
C ARG A 40 -29.80 19.96 5.92
N ALA A 41 -28.66 20.42 5.41
CA ALA A 41 -27.73 19.62 4.63
C ALA A 41 -27.04 18.54 5.49
N VAL A 42 -26.61 18.89 6.70
CA VAL A 42 -26.10 17.94 7.69
C VAL A 42 -27.15 16.87 8.02
N ASP A 43 -28.39 17.27 8.29
CA ASP A 43 -29.46 16.31 8.59
C ASP A 43 -29.83 15.45 7.37
N THR A 44 -29.80 16.03 6.16
CA THR A 44 -29.95 15.28 4.91
C THR A 44 -28.84 14.24 4.77
N ALA A 45 -27.60 14.57 5.14
CA ALA A 45 -26.50 13.62 5.07
C ALA A 45 -26.69 12.42 6.00
N ARG A 46 -27.20 12.66 7.23
CA ARG A 46 -27.58 11.59 8.16
C ARG A 46 -28.64 10.67 7.57
N VAL A 47 -29.70 11.27 7.03
CA VAL A 47 -30.83 10.55 6.43
C VAL A 47 -30.38 9.70 5.25
N LEU A 48 -29.54 10.25 4.36
CA LEU A 48 -28.99 9.52 3.23
C LEU A 48 -28.12 8.35 3.68
N ALA A 49 -27.30 8.51 4.72
CA ALA A 49 -26.48 7.45 5.25
C ALA A 49 -27.32 6.27 5.78
N MET A 50 -28.31 6.55 6.66
CA MET A 50 -29.16 5.48 7.19
C MET A 50 -30.07 4.84 6.14
N ASP A 51 -30.61 5.62 5.20
CA ASP A 51 -31.47 5.09 4.12
C ASP A 51 -30.67 4.20 3.15
N ALA A 52 -29.43 4.56 2.83
CA ALA A 52 -28.56 3.76 1.98
C ALA A 52 -28.26 2.39 2.59
N VAL A 53 -27.90 2.36 3.88
CA VAL A 53 -27.69 1.10 4.63
C VAL A 53 -28.99 0.31 4.73
N GLN A 54 -30.11 0.95 5.10
CA GLN A 54 -31.40 0.27 5.24
C GLN A 54 -31.85 -0.37 3.94
N LYS A 55 -31.63 0.30 2.79
CA LYS A 55 -32.01 -0.22 1.47
C LYS A 55 -31.27 -1.50 1.09
N VAL A 56 -29.97 -1.59 1.35
CA VAL A 56 -29.17 -2.78 1.04
C VAL A 56 -29.19 -3.84 2.16
N GLY A 57 -29.60 -3.43 3.37
CA GLY A 57 -29.73 -4.28 4.55
C GLY A 57 -28.41 -4.56 5.29
N ASN A 58 -27.31 -3.90 4.92
CA ASN A 58 -25.99 -4.03 5.53
C ASN A 58 -25.14 -2.77 5.32
N GLY A 59 -24.16 -2.52 6.18
CA GLY A 59 -23.29 -1.33 6.13
C GLY A 59 -23.19 -0.61 7.46
N HIS A 60 -22.58 0.58 7.47
CA HIS A 60 -22.19 1.29 8.69
C HIS A 60 -22.84 2.68 8.77
N PRO A 61 -24.04 2.81 9.37
CA PRO A 61 -24.75 4.08 9.44
C PRO A 61 -24.28 4.95 10.61
N GLY A 62 -23.87 4.35 11.73
CA GLY A 62 -23.69 5.08 12.99
C GLY A 62 -22.64 6.18 12.92
N THR A 63 -21.42 5.84 12.49
CA THR A 63 -20.33 6.82 12.34
C THR A 63 -20.63 7.83 11.23
N ALA A 64 -21.29 7.41 10.15
CA ALA A 64 -21.65 8.30 9.05
C ALA A 64 -22.66 9.38 9.49
N MET A 65 -23.55 9.05 10.44
CA MET A 65 -24.50 10.00 11.00
C MET A 65 -23.83 10.98 11.97
N SER A 66 -22.98 10.49 12.89
CA SER A 66 -22.31 11.33 13.89
C SER A 66 -21.23 12.23 13.29
N MET A 67 -20.55 11.78 12.24
CA MET A 67 -19.52 12.56 11.52
C MET A 67 -20.08 13.44 10.40
N ALA A 68 -21.39 13.38 10.11
CA ALA A 68 -22.01 14.21 9.07
C ALA A 68 -21.77 15.73 9.26
N PRO A 69 -21.88 16.31 10.48
CA PRO A 69 -21.60 17.73 10.70
C PRO A 69 -20.16 18.09 10.35
N THR A 70 -19.19 17.35 10.89
CA THR A 70 -17.76 17.60 10.72
C THR A 70 -17.32 17.42 9.26
N ALA A 71 -17.83 16.39 8.59
CA ALA A 71 -17.55 16.15 7.17
C ALA A 71 -18.14 17.26 6.29
N TYR A 72 -19.37 17.69 6.55
CA TYR A 72 -19.99 18.80 5.83
C TYR A 72 -19.21 20.10 6.02
N LEU A 73 -18.84 20.45 7.26
CA LEU A 73 -18.02 21.62 7.54
C LEU A 73 -16.68 21.57 6.80
N LEU A 74 -16.01 20.42 6.79
CA LEU A 74 -14.74 20.25 6.09
C LEU A 74 -14.91 20.50 4.58
N PHE A 75 -15.82 19.79 3.92
CA PHE A 75 -16.00 19.85 2.47
C PHE A 75 -16.55 21.19 2.00
N HIS A 76 -17.45 21.82 2.74
CA HIS A 76 -18.13 23.03 2.26
C HIS A 76 -17.43 24.34 2.66
N LYS A 77 -16.50 24.32 3.64
CA LYS A 77 -15.78 25.50 4.10
C LYS A 77 -14.26 25.43 3.95
N TRP A 78 -13.65 24.33 4.42
CA TRP A 78 -12.21 24.26 4.68
C TRP A 78 -11.38 23.62 3.57
N LEU A 79 -11.95 22.62 2.90
CA LEU A 79 -11.30 21.90 1.81
C LEU A 79 -11.16 22.85 0.61
N ARG A 80 -9.95 23.01 0.09
CA ARG A 80 -9.73 23.64 -1.22
C ARG A 80 -9.85 22.57 -2.30
N HIS A 81 -10.89 22.61 -3.11
CA HIS A 81 -11.15 21.58 -4.11
C HIS A 81 -12.04 22.11 -5.25
N ASP A 82 -11.98 21.47 -6.41
CA ASP A 82 -12.90 21.68 -7.52
C ASP A 82 -13.61 20.35 -7.80
N PRO A 83 -14.88 20.19 -7.39
CA PRO A 83 -15.64 18.97 -7.67
C PRO A 83 -15.77 18.64 -9.17
N THR A 84 -15.54 19.62 -10.05
CA THR A 84 -15.60 19.44 -11.50
C THR A 84 -14.25 19.09 -12.12
N ASP A 85 -13.17 19.17 -11.35
CA ASP A 85 -11.86 18.61 -11.65
C ASP A 85 -11.25 17.94 -10.38
N PRO A 86 -11.67 16.70 -10.06
CA PRO A 86 -11.18 15.98 -8.88
C PRO A 86 -9.68 15.66 -8.95
N ASN A 87 -9.02 15.88 -10.10
CA ASN A 87 -7.59 15.64 -10.29
C ASN A 87 -6.76 16.91 -10.18
N TRP A 88 -7.36 18.07 -9.86
CA TRP A 88 -6.65 19.32 -9.68
C TRP A 88 -5.44 19.14 -8.74
N VAL A 89 -4.24 19.46 -9.24
CA VAL A 89 -2.97 19.22 -8.54
C VAL A 89 -2.93 19.88 -7.16
N ALA A 90 -3.41 21.11 -7.05
CA ALA A 90 -3.32 21.90 -5.82
C ALA A 90 -4.55 21.75 -4.90
N ARG A 91 -5.46 20.79 -5.14
CA ARG A 91 -6.54 20.53 -4.17
C ARG A 91 -5.97 20.07 -2.82
N ASP A 92 -6.65 20.40 -1.74
CA ASP A 92 -6.43 19.70 -0.47
C ASP A 92 -6.82 18.23 -0.66
N ARG A 93 -6.14 17.31 0.05
CA ARG A 93 -6.45 15.87 0.00
C ARG A 93 -7.29 15.48 1.21
N PHE A 94 -8.24 14.56 1.02
CA PHE A 94 -9.04 14.00 2.11
C PHE A 94 -8.93 12.47 2.16
N VAL A 95 -8.52 11.93 3.31
CA VAL A 95 -8.41 10.50 3.56
C VAL A 95 -9.37 10.06 4.66
N LEU A 96 -10.32 9.20 4.32
CA LEU A 96 -11.19 8.56 5.29
C LEU A 96 -10.53 7.25 5.77
N SER A 97 -9.70 7.31 6.82
CA SER A 97 -9.00 6.11 7.36
C SER A 97 -9.99 5.10 7.94
N MET A 98 -11.02 5.60 8.61
CA MET A 98 -12.18 4.83 9.08
C MET A 98 -13.09 4.40 7.91
N GLY A 99 -12.54 3.65 6.94
CA GLY A 99 -13.17 3.35 5.66
C GLY A 99 -14.50 2.62 5.73
N HIS A 100 -14.83 1.99 6.87
CA HIS A 100 -16.14 1.39 7.10
C HIS A 100 -17.26 2.45 7.00
N SER A 101 -16.98 3.69 7.42
CA SER A 101 -17.88 4.85 7.35
C SER A 101 -17.88 5.50 5.96
N SER A 102 -17.81 4.71 4.90
CA SER A 102 -17.69 5.15 3.50
C SER A 102 -18.78 6.15 3.07
N LEU A 103 -19.98 6.04 3.66
CA LEU A 103 -21.07 7.00 3.46
C LEU A 103 -20.75 8.41 3.96
N THR A 104 -19.89 8.58 4.99
CA THR A 104 -19.36 9.90 5.36
C THR A 104 -18.72 10.59 4.17
N LEU A 105 -18.01 9.85 3.31
CA LEU A 105 -17.37 10.39 2.11
C LEU A 105 -18.35 10.47 0.94
N TYR A 106 -19.04 9.37 0.60
CA TYR A 106 -19.90 9.35 -0.59
C TYR A 106 -21.02 10.37 -0.56
N VAL A 107 -21.59 10.63 0.62
CA VAL A 107 -22.63 11.65 0.78
C VAL A 107 -22.06 13.05 0.52
N GLN A 108 -20.85 13.35 1.00
CA GLN A 108 -20.21 14.64 0.71
C GLN A 108 -19.83 14.77 -0.77
N LEU A 109 -19.38 13.69 -1.42
CA LEU A 109 -19.13 13.69 -2.86
C LEU A 109 -20.40 13.96 -3.68
N PHE A 110 -21.54 13.41 -3.26
CA PHE A 110 -22.86 13.71 -3.84
C PHE A 110 -23.29 15.17 -3.61
N LEU A 111 -23.20 15.66 -2.36
CA LEU A 111 -23.60 17.01 -1.98
C LEU A 111 -22.72 18.09 -2.61
N ALA A 112 -21.42 17.85 -2.69
CA ALA A 112 -20.46 18.77 -3.31
C ALA A 112 -20.43 18.69 -4.84
N GLY A 113 -21.06 17.69 -5.46
CA GLY A 113 -21.17 17.59 -6.91
C GLY A 113 -19.96 17.00 -7.63
N TYR A 114 -19.29 16.00 -7.03
CA TYR A 114 -18.18 15.26 -7.64
C TYR A 114 -18.60 14.26 -8.74
N GLY A 115 -19.90 14.20 -9.05
CA GLY A 115 -20.46 13.31 -10.07
C GLY A 115 -21.06 12.00 -9.54
N LEU A 116 -21.09 11.80 -8.22
CA LEU A 116 -22.04 10.86 -7.62
C LEU A 116 -23.43 11.49 -7.61
N GLU A 117 -24.44 10.69 -7.96
CA GLU A 117 -25.85 11.07 -7.91
C GLU A 117 -26.61 10.23 -6.88
N LEU A 118 -27.89 10.56 -6.66
CA LEU A 118 -28.71 9.90 -5.64
C LEU A 118 -28.86 8.39 -5.93
N GLU A 119 -28.89 8.01 -7.21
CA GLU A 119 -28.94 6.62 -7.66
C GLU A 119 -27.69 5.83 -7.25
N ASP A 120 -26.53 6.48 -7.17
CA ASP A 120 -25.29 5.83 -6.73
C ASP A 120 -25.35 5.52 -5.22
N LEU A 121 -25.87 6.43 -4.40
CA LEU A 121 -26.08 6.19 -2.95
C LEU A 121 -27.13 5.09 -2.72
N GLN A 122 -28.17 5.10 -3.54
CA GLN A 122 -29.20 4.06 -3.60
C GLN A 122 -28.65 2.69 -4.03
N ALA A 123 -27.46 2.61 -4.62
CA ALA A 123 -26.79 1.40 -5.06
C ALA A 123 -25.62 1.00 -4.16
N LEU A 124 -25.52 1.58 -2.96
CA LEU A 124 -24.52 1.22 -1.95
C LEU A 124 -24.33 -0.29 -1.85
N ARG A 125 -23.07 -0.76 -1.90
CA ARG A 125 -22.68 -2.17 -1.69
C ARG A 125 -23.37 -3.15 -2.65
N THR A 126 -23.67 -2.72 -3.87
CA THR A 126 -24.19 -3.59 -4.92
C THR A 126 -23.18 -3.77 -6.05
N TRP A 127 -23.31 -4.89 -6.77
CA TRP A 127 -22.39 -5.24 -7.86
C TRP A 127 -22.31 -4.13 -8.92
N GLY A 128 -21.10 -3.61 -9.14
CA GLY A 128 -20.81 -2.60 -10.16
C GLY A 128 -21.24 -1.16 -9.79
N SER A 129 -21.71 -0.90 -8.57
CA SER A 129 -22.01 0.46 -8.13
C SER A 129 -20.73 1.27 -7.90
N LYS A 130 -20.81 2.61 -7.99
CA LYS A 130 -19.70 3.52 -7.62
C LYS A 130 -19.54 3.73 -6.11
N THR A 131 -20.29 2.99 -5.30
CA THR A 131 -20.38 3.13 -3.85
C THR A 131 -20.14 1.77 -3.19
N PRO A 132 -18.91 1.23 -3.32
CA PRO A 132 -18.54 -0.02 -2.65
C PRO A 132 -18.63 0.10 -1.12
N GLY A 133 -18.48 -1.03 -0.42
CA GLY A 133 -18.61 -1.04 1.04
C GLY A 133 -17.59 -0.19 1.77
N HIS A 134 -16.39 -0.08 1.20
CA HIS A 134 -15.29 0.76 1.64
C HIS A 134 -14.79 1.58 0.45
N PRO A 135 -14.25 2.80 0.63
CA PRO A 135 -13.75 3.62 -0.47
C PRO A 135 -12.67 2.90 -1.27
N GLU A 136 -12.79 2.93 -2.59
CA GLU A 136 -11.81 2.36 -3.52
C GLU A 136 -11.31 3.45 -4.48
N VAL A 137 -10.00 3.70 -4.49
CA VAL A 137 -9.36 4.62 -5.44
C VAL A 137 -9.49 4.07 -6.86
N ASN A 138 -9.59 4.96 -7.86
CA ASN A 138 -9.87 4.65 -9.27
C ASN A 138 -11.28 4.09 -9.55
N HIS A 139 -12.09 3.83 -8.53
CA HIS A 139 -13.47 3.37 -8.68
C HIS A 139 -14.49 4.50 -8.49
N THR A 140 -14.26 5.38 -7.52
CA THR A 140 -15.13 6.50 -7.18
C THR A 140 -14.39 7.84 -7.30
N PRO A 141 -14.83 8.80 -8.15
CA PRO A 141 -14.22 10.13 -8.22
C PRO A 141 -14.20 10.84 -6.85
N GLY A 142 -13.08 11.44 -6.49
CA GLY A 142 -12.90 12.11 -5.19
C GLY A 142 -12.48 11.20 -4.03
N VAL A 143 -12.30 9.90 -4.26
CA VAL A 143 -11.65 8.99 -3.30
C VAL A 143 -10.13 9.00 -3.53
N GLU A 144 -9.38 9.49 -2.56
CA GLU A 144 -7.92 9.65 -2.66
C GLU A 144 -7.13 8.35 -2.45
N THR A 145 -7.66 7.41 -1.67
CA THR A 145 -7.00 6.14 -1.35
C THR A 145 -8.03 5.08 -0.99
N THR A 146 -7.69 3.81 -1.22
CA THR A 146 -8.51 2.69 -0.77
C THR A 146 -8.29 2.44 0.71
N THR A 147 -9.36 2.48 1.50
CA THR A 147 -9.33 2.25 2.95
C THR A 147 -10.29 1.13 3.35
N GLY A 148 -10.38 0.83 4.65
CA GLY A 148 -11.15 -0.30 5.18
C GLY A 148 -10.33 -1.11 6.16
N PRO A 149 -9.16 -1.64 5.76
CA PRO A 149 -8.16 -2.11 6.72
C PRO A 149 -7.70 -0.91 7.58
N LEU A 150 -8.03 -0.94 8.86
CA LEU A 150 -7.87 0.19 9.78
C LEU A 150 -6.39 0.57 9.94
N GLY A 151 -6.14 1.86 10.24
CA GLY A 151 -4.82 2.46 10.41
C GLY A 151 -4.06 2.73 9.09
N GLN A 152 -4.40 2.07 7.99
CA GLN A 152 -3.74 2.26 6.69
C GLN A 152 -3.92 3.68 6.14
N GLY A 153 -5.12 4.25 6.28
CA GLY A 153 -5.42 5.61 5.81
C GLY A 153 -4.60 6.67 6.55
N VAL A 154 -4.36 6.50 7.86
CA VAL A 154 -3.43 7.36 8.62
C VAL A 154 -2.03 7.31 8.01
N GLY A 155 -1.51 6.12 7.73
CA GLY A 155 -0.22 5.95 7.05
C GLY A 155 -0.17 6.58 5.65
N ASN A 156 -1.24 6.43 4.86
CA ASN A 156 -1.34 7.06 3.54
C ASN A 156 -1.36 8.60 3.64
N ALA A 157 -2.11 9.16 4.59
CA ALA A 157 -2.16 10.61 4.81
C ALA A 157 -0.77 11.18 5.19
N VAL A 158 -0.02 10.47 6.04
CA VAL A 158 1.38 10.82 6.34
C VAL A 158 2.24 10.79 5.07
N GLY A 159 2.08 9.76 4.23
CA GLY A 159 2.77 9.68 2.94
C GLY A 159 2.43 10.82 1.98
N MET A 160 1.15 11.18 1.87
CA MET A 160 0.71 12.32 1.06
C MET A 160 1.30 13.64 1.59
N ALA A 161 1.36 13.84 2.91
CA ALA A 161 1.96 15.03 3.50
C ALA A 161 3.48 15.11 3.24
N MET A 162 4.18 13.98 3.32
CA MET A 162 5.60 13.89 2.93
C MET A 162 5.80 14.19 1.44
N ALA A 163 4.96 13.64 0.58
CA ALA A 163 5.01 13.84 -0.86
C ALA A 163 4.77 15.31 -1.22
N ALA A 164 3.74 15.96 -0.67
CA ALA A 164 3.49 17.39 -0.88
C ALA A 164 4.73 18.26 -0.60
N ARG A 165 5.44 17.98 0.51
CA ARG A 165 6.68 18.70 0.84
C ARG A 165 7.82 18.39 -0.15
N ARG A 166 8.00 17.13 -0.55
CA ARG A 166 9.01 16.73 -1.53
C ARG A 166 8.75 17.34 -2.90
N GLU A 167 7.50 17.33 -3.35
CA GLU A 167 7.05 17.85 -4.63
C GLU A 167 7.18 19.38 -4.68
N ARG A 168 6.84 20.09 -3.60
CA ARG A 168 7.19 21.52 -3.47
C ARG A 168 8.68 21.75 -3.68
N GLY A 169 9.54 20.94 -3.06
CA GLY A 169 10.99 21.03 -3.24
C GLY A 169 11.49 20.73 -4.65
N LEU A 170 10.74 19.96 -5.44
CA LEU A 170 11.04 19.65 -6.84
C LEU A 170 10.56 20.75 -7.80
N LEU A 171 9.43 21.38 -7.48
CA LEU A 171 8.68 22.21 -8.43
C LEU A 171 8.75 23.70 -8.12
N ASP A 172 8.79 24.07 -6.84
CA ASP A 172 8.70 25.46 -6.39
C ASP A 172 9.44 25.67 -5.06
N PRO A 173 10.75 25.32 -4.97
CA PRO A 173 11.49 25.30 -3.72
C PRO A 173 11.74 26.69 -3.11
N ASP A 174 11.76 27.74 -3.95
CA ASP A 174 12.10 29.11 -3.57
C ASP A 174 10.88 29.94 -3.14
N ALA A 175 9.66 29.43 -3.35
CA ALA A 175 8.45 30.11 -2.91
C ALA A 175 8.45 30.28 -1.38
N PRO A 176 8.06 31.45 -0.86
CA PRO A 176 7.85 31.63 0.58
C PRO A 176 6.87 30.59 1.14
N GLU A 177 7.06 30.20 2.39
CA GLU A 177 6.17 29.25 3.07
C GLU A 177 4.71 29.72 3.00
N GLY A 178 3.83 28.82 2.57
CA GLY A 178 2.39 29.08 2.42
C GLY A 178 2.01 29.85 1.15
N GLN A 179 2.97 30.17 0.26
CA GLN A 179 2.71 30.92 -0.98
C GLN A 179 2.98 30.10 -2.25
N SER A 180 3.50 28.87 -2.12
CA SER A 180 3.74 28.01 -3.27
C SER A 180 2.44 27.63 -3.97
N LEU A 181 2.51 27.41 -5.28
CA LEU A 181 1.38 26.84 -6.04
C LEU A 181 1.05 25.41 -5.62
N PHE A 182 1.98 24.72 -4.98
CA PHE A 182 1.86 23.32 -4.59
C PHE A 182 1.57 23.15 -3.09
N ASP A 183 1.50 24.24 -2.31
CA ASP A 183 1.13 24.20 -0.90
C ASP A 183 -0.37 23.87 -0.75
N HIS A 184 -0.68 22.80 -0.02
CA HIS A 184 -2.04 22.38 0.30
C HIS A 184 -2.06 21.49 1.56
N THR A 185 -3.25 21.26 2.11
CA THR A 185 -3.47 20.52 3.36
C THR A 185 -3.91 19.09 3.08
N ILE A 186 -3.42 18.15 3.88
CA ILE A 186 -3.88 16.77 3.92
C ILE A 186 -4.78 16.61 5.14
N TRP A 187 -6.05 16.34 4.90
CA TRP A 187 -7.06 16.09 5.91
C TRP A 187 -7.30 14.59 6.03
N ALA A 188 -7.40 14.07 7.24
CA ALA A 188 -7.73 12.68 7.47
C ALA A 188 -8.69 12.51 8.64
N PHE A 189 -9.63 11.57 8.52
CA PHE A 189 -10.51 11.16 9.60
C PHE A 189 -10.15 9.73 10.05
N ALA A 190 -9.99 9.53 11.36
CA ALA A 190 -9.68 8.25 12.00
C ALA A 190 -10.65 7.94 13.14
N SER A 191 -10.84 6.66 13.41
CA SER A 191 -11.68 6.12 14.48
C SER A 191 -10.83 5.50 15.60
N ASP A 192 -11.48 5.02 16.66
CA ASP A 192 -10.82 4.23 17.73
C ASP A 192 -9.99 3.08 17.14
N GLY A 193 -10.59 2.29 16.24
CA GLY A 193 -9.92 1.15 15.62
C GLY A 193 -8.72 1.54 14.74
N ASP A 194 -8.70 2.74 14.15
CA ASP A 194 -7.50 3.23 13.47
C ASP A 194 -6.38 3.52 14.47
N LEU A 195 -6.70 4.00 15.67
CA LEU A 195 -5.72 4.43 16.68
C LEU A 195 -5.27 3.31 17.61
N GLU A 196 -5.98 2.18 17.63
CA GLU A 196 -5.55 0.91 18.21
C GLU A 196 -4.52 0.18 17.34
N GLU A 197 -4.61 0.34 16.01
CA GLU A 197 -3.72 -0.32 15.06
C GLU A 197 -2.28 0.20 15.12
N GLY A 198 -1.31 -0.72 15.27
CA GLY A 198 0.10 -0.37 15.45
C GLY A 198 0.69 0.48 14.31
N VAL A 199 0.22 0.26 13.08
CA VAL A 199 0.65 1.01 11.89
C VAL A 199 0.36 2.52 12.00
N SER A 200 -0.76 2.91 12.63
CA SER A 200 -1.08 4.33 12.80
C SER A 200 -0.19 4.98 13.86
N GLY A 201 0.19 4.25 14.91
CA GLY A 201 1.16 4.68 15.91
C GLY A 201 2.56 4.86 15.33
N GLU A 202 3.02 3.91 14.52
CA GLU A 202 4.26 4.01 13.76
C GLU A 202 4.29 5.24 12.85
N ALA A 203 3.27 5.39 12.00
CA ALA A 203 3.15 6.50 11.07
C ALA A 203 3.07 7.86 11.78
N SER A 204 2.29 7.95 12.87
CA SER A 204 2.10 9.18 13.64
C SER A 204 3.38 9.59 14.37
N SER A 205 4.13 8.63 14.90
CA SER A 205 5.46 8.86 15.48
C SER A 205 6.43 9.46 14.46
N LEU A 206 6.42 8.94 13.21
CA LEU A 206 7.27 9.46 12.15
C LEU A 206 6.80 10.84 11.65
N ALA A 207 5.49 11.07 11.53
CA ALA A 207 4.93 12.35 11.13
C ALA A 207 5.31 13.49 12.07
N GLY A 208 5.26 13.26 13.38
CA GLY A 208 5.72 14.21 14.40
C GLY A 208 7.22 14.46 14.32
N THR A 209 8.01 13.38 14.14
CA THR A 209 9.47 13.49 13.89
C THR A 209 9.79 14.35 12.67
N GLN A 210 8.94 14.29 11.65
CA GLN A 210 9.09 14.96 10.38
C GLN A 210 8.46 16.35 10.32
N GLN A 211 7.78 16.81 11.38
CA GLN A 211 7.18 18.15 11.45
C GLN A 211 6.24 18.44 10.26
N LEU A 212 5.34 17.51 9.96
CA LEU A 212 4.40 17.62 8.83
C LEU A 212 3.22 18.55 9.15
N GLY A 213 3.46 19.87 9.20
CA GLY A 213 2.43 20.86 9.54
C GLY A 213 1.26 21.00 8.56
N ASN A 214 1.35 20.40 7.37
CA ASN A 214 0.25 20.35 6.43
C ASN A 214 -0.69 19.14 6.63
N LEU A 215 -0.50 18.35 7.70
CA LEU A 215 -1.34 17.19 8.03
C LEU A 215 -2.28 17.52 9.20
N VAL A 216 -3.58 17.34 8.99
CA VAL A 216 -4.62 17.46 10.01
C VAL A 216 -5.40 16.15 10.12
N LEU A 217 -5.32 15.52 11.28
CA LEU A 217 -6.04 14.29 11.63
C LEU A 217 -7.20 14.63 12.57
N VAL A 218 -8.41 14.24 12.23
CA VAL A 218 -9.56 14.26 13.15
C VAL A 218 -9.78 12.84 13.64
N TYR A 219 -9.72 12.66 14.94
CA TYR A 219 -10.03 11.41 15.60
C TYR A 219 -11.45 11.48 16.16
N ASP A 220 -12.35 10.63 15.66
CA ASP A 220 -13.68 10.39 16.21
C ASP A 220 -13.57 9.56 17.50
N ASP A 221 -13.43 10.23 18.64
CA ASP A 221 -13.47 9.65 19.99
C ASP A 221 -14.94 9.44 20.38
N ASN A 222 -15.60 8.44 19.80
CA ASN A 222 -16.98 8.11 20.13
C ASN A 222 -17.10 7.08 21.28
N ARG A 223 -16.00 6.40 21.64
CA ARG A 223 -15.90 5.33 22.66
C ARG A 223 -16.68 4.06 22.32
N ILE A 224 -16.92 3.80 21.05
CA ILE A 224 -17.60 2.60 20.58
C ILE A 224 -16.75 1.95 19.48
N SER A 225 -16.41 0.68 19.69
CA SER A 225 -15.92 -0.21 18.64
C SER A 225 -16.98 -1.28 18.31
N ILE A 226 -16.60 -2.30 17.54
CA ILE A 226 -17.49 -3.44 17.26
C ILE A 226 -17.91 -4.13 18.57
N GLU A 227 -17.03 -4.19 19.57
CA GLU A 227 -17.31 -4.76 20.89
C GLU A 227 -17.96 -3.75 21.86
N ASP A 228 -18.67 -2.74 21.32
CA ASP A 228 -19.35 -1.69 22.07
C ASP A 228 -18.34 -0.78 22.82
N ASP A 229 -18.57 -0.48 24.10
CA ASP A 229 -17.75 0.44 24.92
C ASP A 229 -16.25 0.10 24.87
N THR A 230 -15.46 1.02 24.32
CA THR A 230 -14.00 0.87 24.15
C THR A 230 -13.25 0.68 25.46
N ASN A 231 -13.86 0.99 26.61
CA ASN A 231 -13.26 0.75 27.93
C ASN A 231 -12.87 -0.72 28.17
N VAL A 232 -13.40 -1.67 27.40
CA VAL A 232 -13.00 -3.09 27.45
C VAL A 232 -11.56 -3.33 26.95
N ALA A 233 -11.05 -2.53 26.00
CA ALA A 233 -9.79 -2.80 25.30
C ALA A 233 -8.91 -1.56 25.02
N PHE A 234 -9.46 -0.34 25.05
CA PHE A 234 -8.77 0.89 24.66
C PHE A 234 -9.01 2.01 25.67
N THR A 235 -8.12 2.11 26.66
CA THR A 235 -8.24 3.01 27.82
C THR A 235 -7.11 4.02 27.95
N GLU A 236 -6.26 4.15 26.93
CA GLU A 236 -5.14 5.09 26.94
C GLU A 236 -5.59 6.53 26.68
N ASP A 237 -4.73 7.49 27.01
CA ASP A 237 -4.95 8.89 26.69
C ASP A 237 -4.30 9.18 25.32
N VAL A 238 -5.12 9.10 24.28
CA VAL A 238 -4.70 9.34 22.88
C VAL A 238 -4.11 10.73 22.71
N GLY A 239 -4.73 11.76 23.30
CA GLY A 239 -4.22 13.13 23.24
C GLY A 239 -2.79 13.21 23.76
N LYS A 240 -2.52 12.67 24.95
CA LYS A 240 -1.17 12.63 25.53
C LYS A 240 -0.18 11.77 24.72
N ARG A 241 -0.63 10.66 24.12
CA ARG A 241 0.22 9.87 23.22
C ARG A 241 0.67 10.70 22.01
N TYR A 242 -0.24 11.47 21.42
CA TYR A 242 0.08 12.35 20.29
C TYR A 242 0.93 13.56 20.69
N GLU A 243 0.72 14.14 21.88
CA GLU A 243 1.64 15.14 22.44
C GLU A 243 3.07 14.58 22.55
N ALA A 244 3.21 13.32 23.01
CA ALA A 244 4.50 12.65 23.12
C ALA A 244 5.17 12.39 21.76
N TYR A 245 4.40 12.23 20.69
CA TYR A 245 4.92 12.19 19.31
C TYR A 245 5.33 13.56 18.77
N GLY A 246 4.97 14.65 19.44
CA GLY A 246 5.27 16.02 19.01
C GLY A 246 4.20 16.65 18.12
N TRP A 247 2.95 16.20 18.22
CA TRP A 247 1.82 16.77 17.49
C TRP A 247 1.26 18.03 18.19
N HIS A 248 0.54 18.84 17.42
CA HIS A 248 -0.39 19.84 17.97
C HIS A 248 -1.72 19.15 18.28
N VAL A 249 -2.10 19.12 19.55
CA VAL A 249 -3.26 18.38 20.03
C VAL A 249 -4.36 19.35 20.46
N GLN A 250 -5.57 19.12 19.96
CA GLN A 250 -6.76 19.87 20.31
C GLN A 250 -7.86 18.90 20.76
N HIS A 251 -8.72 19.36 21.67
CA HIS A 251 -9.90 18.62 22.11
C HIS A 251 -11.14 19.43 21.78
N VAL A 252 -12.13 18.78 21.17
CA VAL A 252 -13.47 19.32 20.94
C VAL A 252 -14.44 18.34 21.57
N ASP A 253 -15.15 18.80 22.61
CA ASP A 253 -15.97 17.93 23.47
C ASP A 253 -17.34 17.57 22.87
N ASP A 254 -17.70 18.16 21.74
CA ASP A 254 -19.00 17.97 21.08
C ASP A 254 -18.90 18.10 19.55
N GLY A 255 -19.14 17.00 18.84
CA GLY A 255 -19.21 16.96 17.36
C GLY A 255 -20.33 17.78 16.73
N GLU A 256 -21.35 18.18 17.50
CA GLU A 256 -22.43 19.05 17.04
C GLU A 256 -22.13 20.54 17.26
N ASP A 257 -21.11 20.88 18.06
CA ASP A 257 -20.63 22.26 18.21
C ASP A 257 -19.73 22.63 17.02
N LEU A 258 -20.35 22.84 15.84
CA LEU A 258 -19.61 23.15 14.63
C LEU A 258 -18.83 24.46 14.70
N ALA A 259 -19.19 25.40 15.58
CA ALA A 259 -18.37 26.58 15.84
C ALA A 259 -17.04 26.21 16.52
N ALA A 260 -17.04 25.27 17.46
CA ALA A 260 -15.82 24.77 18.08
C ALA A 260 -14.97 23.94 17.10
N VAL A 261 -15.61 23.08 16.28
CA VAL A 261 -14.91 22.32 15.23
C VAL A 261 -14.27 23.26 14.20
N ASP A 262 -14.97 24.32 13.78
CA ASP A 262 -14.46 25.33 12.85
C ASP A 262 -13.24 26.07 13.42
N ALA A 263 -13.29 26.45 14.70
CA ALA A 263 -12.15 27.05 15.38
C ALA A 263 -10.95 26.08 15.47
N ALA A 264 -11.20 24.78 15.68
CA ALA A 264 -10.16 23.77 15.73
C ALA A 264 -9.50 23.53 14.35
N PHE A 265 -10.29 23.53 13.27
CA PHE A 265 -9.78 23.49 11.89
C PHE A 265 -8.94 24.72 11.56
N ALA A 266 -9.39 25.91 11.97
CA ALA A 266 -8.64 27.15 11.81
C ALA A 266 -7.28 27.10 12.52
N ALA A 267 -7.26 26.66 13.78
CA ALA A 267 -6.04 26.53 14.57
C ALA A 267 -5.11 25.44 14.02
N ALA A 268 -5.64 24.31 13.56
CA ALA A 268 -4.86 23.24 12.93
C ALA A 268 -4.17 23.72 11.64
N LYS A 269 -4.89 24.44 10.78
CA LYS A 269 -4.34 24.98 9.51
C LYS A 269 -3.31 26.09 9.76
N ALA A 270 -3.40 26.80 10.88
CA ALA A 270 -2.44 27.84 11.26
C ALA A 270 -1.14 27.28 11.87
N GLU A 271 -1.13 26.05 12.36
CA GLU A 271 0.08 25.37 12.87
C GLU A 271 0.85 24.73 11.72
N THR A 272 1.96 25.35 11.31
CA THR A 272 2.78 24.86 10.19
C THR A 272 4.03 24.08 10.62
N GLY A 273 4.35 24.05 11.93
CA GLY A 273 5.54 23.40 12.47
C GLY A 273 5.32 21.97 12.97
N ARG A 274 4.06 21.55 13.17
CA ARG A 274 3.70 20.23 13.69
C ARG A 274 2.45 19.69 13.01
N PRO A 275 2.36 18.37 12.75
CA PRO A 275 1.08 17.79 12.38
C PRO A 275 0.05 18.01 13.50
N SER A 276 -1.22 18.19 13.13
CA SER A 276 -2.31 18.47 14.06
C SER A 276 -3.24 17.28 14.23
N ILE A 277 -3.63 16.97 15.47
CA ILE A 277 -4.73 16.05 15.78
C ILE A 277 -5.83 16.79 16.54
N ILE A 278 -7.07 16.56 16.13
CA ILE A 278 -8.27 17.02 16.83
C ILE A 278 -8.96 15.78 17.40
N VAL A 279 -8.92 15.64 18.71
CA VAL A 279 -9.68 14.62 19.45
C VAL A 279 -11.10 15.12 19.56
N LEU A 280 -11.98 14.58 18.72
CA LEU A 280 -13.36 15.00 18.56
C LEU A 280 -14.28 14.02 19.27
N ARG A 281 -14.91 14.46 20.36
CA ARG A 281 -15.89 13.67 21.07
C ARG A 281 -17.22 13.67 20.30
N THR A 282 -17.69 12.49 19.90
CA THR A 282 -19.03 12.33 19.29
C THR A 282 -19.86 11.26 20.01
N ILE A 283 -21.13 11.14 19.61
CA ILE A 283 -22.00 10.02 19.97
C ILE A 283 -22.34 9.28 18.68
N ILE A 284 -21.87 8.04 18.53
CA ILE A 284 -22.15 7.23 17.35
C ILE A 284 -23.67 7.10 17.14
N ALA A 285 -24.13 7.18 15.88
CA ALA A 285 -25.53 7.17 15.48
C ALA A 285 -26.41 8.33 16.01
N TRP A 286 -25.83 9.43 16.50
CA TRP A 286 -26.62 10.61 16.82
C TRP A 286 -27.46 11.10 15.61
N PRO A 287 -28.78 11.40 15.76
CA PRO A 287 -29.60 11.40 16.98
C PRO A 287 -30.58 10.21 17.10
N ALA A 288 -30.21 9.00 16.65
CA ALA A 288 -31.05 7.82 16.72
C ALA A 288 -31.50 7.54 18.18
N PRO A 289 -32.81 7.50 18.48
CA PRO A 289 -33.29 7.60 19.85
C PRO A 289 -32.91 6.41 20.73
N ASN A 290 -32.87 5.20 20.17
CA ASN A 290 -32.61 3.98 20.92
C ASN A 290 -31.23 3.39 20.60
N LYS A 291 -30.72 3.55 19.37
CA LYS A 291 -29.47 2.92 18.92
C LYS A 291 -28.21 3.79 19.05
N GLN A 292 -28.33 5.08 19.34
CA GLN A 292 -27.15 5.92 19.59
C GLN A 292 -26.29 5.37 20.73
N ASN A 293 -24.97 5.59 20.65
CA ASN A 293 -24.01 5.15 21.67
C ASN A 293 -24.03 3.63 21.95
N THR A 294 -24.16 2.83 20.90
CA THR A 294 -24.09 1.36 20.94
C THR A 294 -23.23 0.82 19.80
N GLY A 295 -22.58 -0.31 20.03
CA GLY A 295 -21.92 -1.11 19.00
C GLY A 295 -22.92 -1.63 17.95
N ALA A 296 -24.20 -1.81 18.31
CA ALA A 296 -25.25 -2.24 17.38
C ALA A 296 -25.46 -1.24 16.21
N ALA A 297 -25.23 0.05 16.46
CA ALA A 297 -25.31 1.08 15.42
C ALA A 297 -24.09 1.16 14.49
N HIS A 298 -22.99 0.47 14.83
CA HIS A 298 -21.74 0.56 14.07
C HIS A 298 -21.84 -0.13 12.71
N GLY A 299 -22.17 -1.43 12.67
CA GLY A 299 -22.02 -2.27 11.47
C GLY A 299 -23.28 -2.93 10.95
N SER A 300 -24.46 -2.47 11.39
CA SER A 300 -25.74 -3.04 10.96
C SER A 300 -26.74 -1.96 10.55
N ALA A 301 -27.74 -2.37 9.75
CA ALA A 301 -28.88 -1.51 9.48
C ALA A 301 -29.63 -1.17 10.78
N LEU A 302 -30.04 0.09 10.92
CA LEU A 302 -30.71 0.54 12.15
C LEU A 302 -32.05 -0.17 12.36
N GLY A 303 -32.74 -0.54 11.28
CA GLY A 303 -34.08 -1.11 11.31
C GLY A 303 -35.16 -0.05 11.05
N ASP A 304 -36.26 -0.48 10.43
CA ASP A 304 -37.28 0.44 9.91
C ASP A 304 -37.87 1.35 11.00
N ASP A 305 -38.16 0.82 12.19
CA ASP A 305 -38.71 1.59 13.31
C ASP A 305 -37.73 2.68 13.79
N GLU A 306 -36.44 2.35 13.89
CA GLU A 306 -35.40 3.29 14.33
C GLU A 306 -35.16 4.38 13.27
N VAL A 307 -35.14 4.02 11.98
CA VAL A 307 -35.03 4.97 10.87
C VAL A 307 -36.21 5.94 10.87
N ARG A 308 -37.44 5.44 11.04
CA ARG A 308 -38.64 6.28 11.12
C ARG A 308 -38.57 7.25 12.30
N ALA A 309 -38.24 6.76 13.50
CA ALA A 309 -38.14 7.58 14.69
C ALA A 309 -37.04 8.65 14.57
N THR A 310 -35.92 8.29 13.94
CA THR A 310 -34.82 9.24 13.66
C THR A 310 -35.25 10.32 12.68
N LYS A 311 -36.00 9.97 11.62
CA LYS A 311 -36.57 10.96 10.68
C LYS A 311 -37.53 11.93 11.35
N GLU A 312 -38.37 11.45 12.27
CA GLU A 312 -39.28 12.31 13.03
C GLU A 312 -38.51 13.33 13.89
N ILE A 313 -37.42 12.93 14.54
CA ILE A 313 -36.54 13.82 15.31
C ILE A 313 -35.90 14.88 14.40
N LEU A 314 -35.43 14.49 13.21
CA LEU A 314 -34.80 15.36 12.24
C LEU A 314 -35.79 16.21 11.42
N GLY A 315 -37.11 16.01 11.59
CA GLY A 315 -38.15 16.74 10.85
C GLY A 315 -38.36 16.28 9.40
N PHE A 316 -37.97 15.05 9.06
CA PHE A 316 -38.19 14.42 7.75
C PHE A 316 -39.47 13.56 7.74
N ASP A 317 -40.04 13.31 6.56
CA ASP A 317 -41.20 12.40 6.41
C ASP A 317 -40.77 10.94 6.67
N PRO A 318 -41.27 10.26 7.71
CA PRO A 318 -40.84 8.90 8.05
C PRO A 318 -41.23 7.85 6.99
N GLU A 319 -42.17 8.15 6.08
CA GLU A 319 -42.61 7.22 5.03
C GLU A 319 -41.76 7.27 3.75
N ARG A 320 -40.87 8.26 3.62
CA ARG A 320 -40.08 8.50 2.40
C ARG A 320 -38.61 8.19 2.64
N THR A 321 -37.98 7.56 1.66
CA THR A 321 -36.54 7.26 1.64
C THR A 321 -35.80 8.14 0.64
N PHE A 322 -34.52 8.41 0.89
CA PHE A 322 -33.64 9.20 0.02
C PHE A 322 -34.21 10.60 -0.24
N GLN A 323 -34.74 11.24 0.82
CA GLN A 323 -35.29 12.59 0.73
C GLN A 323 -34.18 13.62 0.67
N VAL A 324 -34.17 14.40 -0.42
CA VAL A 324 -33.27 15.54 -0.61
C VAL A 324 -34.12 16.71 -1.09
N ASP A 325 -34.07 17.84 -0.39
CA ASP A 325 -34.72 19.07 -0.84
C ASP A 325 -33.85 19.76 -1.90
N ASP A 326 -34.46 20.19 -3.01
CA ASP A 326 -33.78 20.89 -4.10
C ASP A 326 -33.06 22.16 -3.63
N GLU A 327 -33.59 22.87 -2.64
CA GLU A 327 -32.96 24.06 -2.07
C GLU A 327 -31.70 23.69 -1.27
N VAL A 328 -31.75 22.62 -0.47
CA VAL A 328 -30.61 22.10 0.30
C VAL A 328 -29.52 21.61 -0.63
N LEU A 329 -29.87 20.84 -1.67
CA LEU A 329 -28.89 20.34 -2.64
C LEU A 329 -28.24 21.49 -3.42
N ARG A 330 -29.02 22.50 -3.84
CA ARG A 330 -28.49 23.68 -4.54
C ARG A 330 -27.56 24.49 -3.64
N HIS A 331 -27.90 24.62 -2.36
CA HIS A 331 -27.05 25.27 -1.36
C HIS A 331 -25.74 24.51 -1.17
N ALA A 332 -25.79 23.20 -0.91
CA ALA A 332 -24.60 22.38 -0.75
C ALA A 332 -23.68 22.42 -1.99
N ARG A 333 -24.27 22.31 -3.20
CA ARG A 333 -23.52 22.39 -4.48
C ARG A 333 -22.96 23.77 -4.80
N SER A 334 -23.24 24.81 -4.01
CA SER A 334 -22.61 26.13 -4.19
C SER A 334 -21.09 26.10 -4.05
N VAL A 335 -20.54 25.08 -3.36
CA VAL A 335 -19.10 24.84 -3.27
C VAL A 335 -18.43 24.64 -4.64
N VAL A 336 -19.17 24.18 -5.66
CA VAL A 336 -18.68 24.05 -7.03
C VAL A 336 -18.26 25.40 -7.61
N GLU A 337 -19.05 26.46 -7.37
CA GLU A 337 -18.74 27.79 -7.89
C GLU A 337 -17.52 28.40 -7.20
N LYS A 338 -17.38 28.18 -5.88
CA LYS A 338 -16.18 28.54 -5.14
C LYS A 338 -14.95 27.78 -5.65
N GLY A 339 -15.06 26.46 -5.79
CA GLY A 339 -13.97 25.61 -6.27
C GLY A 339 -13.48 25.98 -7.67
N ARG A 340 -14.40 26.26 -8.60
CA ARG A 340 -14.06 26.76 -9.94
C ARG A 340 -13.38 28.13 -9.90
N ALA A 341 -13.81 29.03 -9.02
CA ALA A 341 -13.19 30.33 -8.87
C ALA A 341 -11.76 30.21 -8.33
N ASP A 342 -11.56 29.43 -7.26
CA ASP A 342 -10.25 29.16 -6.65
C ASP A 342 -9.31 28.49 -7.66
N HIS A 343 -9.81 27.50 -8.41
CA HIS A 343 -9.06 26.80 -9.45
C HIS A 343 -8.71 27.73 -10.62
N ALA A 344 -9.63 28.58 -11.09
CA ALA A 344 -9.36 29.53 -12.17
C ALA A 344 -8.34 30.61 -11.76
N GLU A 345 -8.35 31.06 -10.50
CA GLU A 345 -7.31 31.97 -9.98
C GLU A 345 -5.96 31.27 -9.92
N TRP A 346 -5.92 30.04 -9.39
CA TRP A 346 -4.70 29.23 -9.34
C TRP A 346 -4.14 28.96 -10.74
N GLN A 347 -5.00 28.63 -11.72
CA GLN A 347 -4.60 28.30 -13.08
C GLN A 347 -3.86 29.46 -13.76
N GLN A 348 -4.25 30.71 -13.52
CA GLN A 348 -3.54 31.88 -14.07
C GLN A 348 -2.09 31.95 -13.57
N ARG A 349 -1.89 31.67 -12.28
CA ARG A 349 -0.54 31.64 -11.69
C ARG A 349 0.24 30.41 -12.15
N PHE A 350 -0.42 29.26 -12.26
CA PHE A 350 0.18 28.02 -12.75
C PHE A 350 0.62 28.12 -14.22
N ASP A 351 -0.15 28.78 -15.08
CA ASP A 351 0.21 29.07 -16.47
C ASP A 351 1.42 30.01 -16.58
N ALA A 352 1.57 30.95 -15.64
CA ALA A 352 2.75 31.80 -15.54
C ALA A 352 3.96 30.98 -15.07
N TRP A 353 3.82 30.23 -13.98
CA TRP A 353 4.87 29.36 -13.44
C TRP A 353 5.36 28.35 -14.48
N THR A 354 4.46 27.73 -15.25
CA THR A 354 4.82 26.75 -16.30
C THR A 354 5.68 27.39 -17.40
N ARG A 355 5.38 28.64 -17.79
CA ARG A 355 6.18 29.37 -18.79
C ARG A 355 7.54 29.80 -18.26
N GLU A 356 7.64 30.09 -16.97
CA GLU A 356 8.86 30.58 -16.31
C GLU A 356 9.77 29.44 -15.83
N ASN A 357 9.22 28.24 -15.60
CA ASN A 357 9.90 27.08 -15.00
C ASN A 357 9.77 25.83 -15.89
N ALA A 358 10.16 25.92 -17.16
CA ALA A 358 9.95 24.87 -18.16
C ALA A 358 10.50 23.49 -17.74
N ASP A 359 11.67 23.44 -17.09
CA ASP A 359 12.29 22.19 -16.63
C ASP A 359 11.47 21.54 -15.51
N ALA A 360 11.04 22.32 -14.52
CA ALA A 360 10.18 21.83 -13.43
C ALA A 360 8.79 21.41 -13.96
N ALA A 361 8.24 22.13 -14.93
CA ALA A 361 6.99 21.75 -15.60
C ALA A 361 7.12 20.43 -16.38
N ALA A 362 8.27 20.17 -16.99
CA ALA A 362 8.55 18.88 -17.63
C ALA A 362 8.64 17.74 -16.59
N VAL A 363 9.25 18.00 -15.42
CA VAL A 363 9.25 17.06 -14.30
C VAL A 363 7.83 16.78 -13.80
N LEU A 364 7.02 17.82 -13.58
CA LEU A 364 5.61 17.68 -13.18
C LEU A 364 4.81 16.85 -14.20
N THR A 365 4.98 17.14 -15.50
CA THR A 365 4.33 16.38 -16.57
C THR A 365 4.69 14.90 -16.46
N ARG A 366 5.98 14.59 -16.31
CA ARG A 366 6.49 13.23 -16.17
C ARG A 366 5.95 12.51 -14.92
N MET A 367 5.87 13.21 -13.79
CA MET A 367 5.27 12.68 -12.56
C MET A 367 3.79 12.32 -12.79
N THR A 368 3.01 13.26 -13.33
CA THR A 368 1.57 13.09 -13.56
C THR A 368 1.26 11.98 -14.57
N THR A 369 2.02 11.90 -15.66
CA THR A 369 1.84 10.86 -16.69
C THR A 369 2.61 9.59 -16.41
N ARG A 370 3.44 9.59 -15.36
CA ARG A 370 4.27 8.46 -14.95
C ARG A 370 5.18 7.97 -16.10
N THR A 371 5.67 8.87 -16.94
CA THR A 371 6.61 8.54 -18.03
C THR A 371 8.05 8.52 -17.52
N LEU A 372 8.97 7.98 -18.32
CA LEU A 372 10.41 7.99 -18.03
C LEU A 372 11.14 8.82 -19.11
N PRO A 373 12.31 9.41 -18.81
CA PRO A 373 13.12 10.08 -19.83
C PRO A 373 13.57 9.11 -20.91
N ASP A 374 13.62 9.59 -22.15
CA ASP A 374 14.21 8.83 -23.26
C ASP A 374 15.67 8.46 -22.92
N GLY A 375 16.03 7.19 -23.16
CA GLY A 375 17.39 6.70 -22.90
C GLY A 375 17.77 6.54 -21.43
N PHE A 376 16.84 6.68 -20.46
CA PHE A 376 17.18 6.53 -19.03
C PHE A 376 17.88 5.19 -18.73
N ALA A 377 17.51 4.13 -19.44
CA ALA A 377 18.06 2.79 -19.29
C ALA A 377 19.53 2.68 -19.77
N GLU A 378 20.02 3.60 -20.61
CA GLU A 378 21.41 3.60 -21.09
C GLU A 378 22.40 3.94 -19.99
N ALA A 379 21.95 4.62 -18.93
CA ALA A 379 22.75 4.93 -17.76
C ALA A 379 22.93 3.73 -16.81
N LEU A 380 22.16 2.67 -17.00
CA LEU A 380 22.20 1.51 -16.11
C LEU A 380 23.55 0.79 -16.21
N PRO A 381 24.14 0.39 -15.08
CA PRO A 381 25.39 -0.36 -15.07
C PRO A 381 25.22 -1.73 -15.73
N SER A 382 26.35 -2.24 -16.25
CA SER A 382 26.52 -3.63 -16.65
C SER A 382 27.80 -4.16 -16.02
N TRP A 383 27.84 -5.48 -15.78
CA TRP A 383 28.97 -6.14 -15.15
C TRP A 383 29.52 -7.22 -16.07
N ASP A 384 30.84 -7.24 -16.23
CA ASP A 384 31.57 -8.32 -16.88
C ASP A 384 31.44 -9.62 -16.07
N ALA A 385 31.65 -10.75 -16.75
CA ALA A 385 31.67 -12.05 -16.10
C ALA A 385 32.71 -12.11 -14.96
N ASP A 386 32.24 -12.43 -13.76
CA ASP A 386 33.10 -12.55 -12.57
C ASP A 386 32.58 -13.69 -11.67
N PRO A 387 33.35 -14.79 -11.54
CA PRO A 387 33.03 -15.89 -10.63
C PRO A 387 32.98 -15.48 -9.16
N LYS A 388 33.71 -14.44 -8.74
CA LYS A 388 33.61 -13.92 -7.36
C LYS A 388 32.31 -13.17 -7.13
N GLY A 389 31.79 -12.57 -8.19
CA GLY A 389 30.50 -11.96 -8.24
C GLY A 389 30.31 -10.77 -7.29
N VAL A 390 29.05 -10.34 -7.22
CA VAL A 390 28.60 -9.26 -6.35
C VAL A 390 27.23 -9.63 -5.78
N ALA A 391 26.95 -9.23 -4.55
CA ALA A 391 25.63 -9.45 -3.96
C ALA A 391 24.59 -8.61 -4.71
N THR A 392 23.41 -9.17 -4.99
CA THR A 392 22.40 -8.47 -5.78
C THR A 392 21.88 -7.21 -5.07
N ARG A 393 21.94 -7.15 -3.72
CA ARG A 393 21.70 -5.90 -2.97
C ARG A 393 22.68 -4.77 -3.32
N LYS A 394 23.96 -5.10 -3.50
CA LYS A 394 24.99 -4.10 -3.86
C LYS A 394 24.81 -3.62 -5.29
N ALA A 395 24.54 -4.56 -6.21
CA ALA A 395 24.18 -4.23 -7.59
C ALA A 395 22.95 -3.31 -7.64
N SER A 396 21.93 -3.56 -6.81
CA SER A 396 20.75 -2.69 -6.69
C SER A 396 21.11 -1.27 -6.23
N GLY A 397 22.03 -1.13 -5.27
CA GLY A 397 22.52 0.18 -4.84
C GLY A 397 23.29 0.93 -5.95
N GLU A 398 24.07 0.21 -6.77
CA GLU A 398 24.75 0.78 -7.94
C GLU A 398 23.75 1.21 -9.03
N VAL A 399 22.69 0.42 -9.26
CA VAL A 399 21.59 0.78 -10.17
C VAL A 399 20.85 2.02 -9.68
N LEU A 400 20.48 2.08 -8.40
CA LEU A 400 19.85 3.27 -7.81
C LEU A 400 20.73 4.50 -8.01
N ALA A 401 22.03 4.41 -7.72
CA ALA A 401 22.96 5.52 -7.92
C ALA A 401 23.02 6.01 -9.38
N ALA A 402 22.88 5.10 -10.36
CA ALA A 402 22.84 5.43 -11.77
C ALA A 402 21.52 6.06 -12.23
N LEU A 403 20.39 5.67 -11.62
CA LEU A 403 19.05 6.19 -11.93
C LEU A 403 18.82 7.61 -11.37
N TYR A 404 19.42 7.91 -10.22
CA TYR A 404 19.16 9.14 -9.46
C TYR A 404 19.36 10.45 -10.23
N PRO A 405 20.41 10.61 -11.06
CA PRO A 405 20.60 11.81 -11.88
C PRO A 405 19.51 12.03 -12.94
N ALA A 406 18.97 10.96 -13.51
CA ALA A 406 17.97 11.03 -14.57
C ALA A 406 16.53 11.13 -14.04
N LEU A 407 16.27 10.63 -12.83
CA LEU A 407 14.95 10.53 -12.22
C LEU A 407 14.86 11.33 -10.91
N PRO A 408 14.80 12.67 -10.93
CA PRO A 408 14.63 13.49 -9.72
C PRO A 408 13.38 13.14 -8.89
N GLU A 409 12.35 12.61 -9.54
CA GLU A 409 11.12 12.11 -8.93
C GLU A 409 11.26 10.72 -8.29
N LEU A 410 12.39 10.01 -8.50
CA LEU A 410 12.72 8.78 -7.78
C LEU A 410 13.35 9.11 -6.42
N TRP A 411 12.78 8.59 -5.35
CA TRP A 411 13.28 8.81 -4.00
C TRP A 411 12.82 7.66 -3.10
N GLY A 412 13.47 7.50 -1.96
CA GLY A 412 13.25 6.30 -1.17
C GLY A 412 14.27 6.13 -0.06
N GLY A 413 14.19 5.00 0.63
CA GLY A 413 15.03 4.77 1.78
C GLY A 413 14.82 3.41 2.41
N SER A 414 14.93 3.35 3.74
CA SER A 414 14.85 2.08 4.45
C SER A 414 14.27 2.20 5.85
N ALA A 415 13.66 1.11 6.30
CA ALA A 415 13.30 0.88 7.69
C ALA A 415 14.57 0.56 8.52
N ASP A 416 15.36 1.60 8.83
CA ASP A 416 16.60 1.56 9.64
C ASP A 416 17.75 0.68 9.11
N LEU A 417 17.61 0.14 7.91
CA LEU A 417 18.55 -0.82 7.31
C LEU A 417 19.26 -0.26 6.07
N ALA A 418 19.41 1.07 5.95
CA ALA A 418 19.86 1.73 4.72
C ALA A 418 21.19 1.19 4.14
N GLU A 419 22.18 0.92 5.01
CA GLU A 419 23.47 0.34 4.58
C GLU A 419 23.34 -1.16 4.24
N SER A 420 22.53 -1.90 5.00
CA SER A 420 22.27 -3.33 4.79
C SER A 420 21.47 -3.60 3.53
N ASN A 421 20.55 -2.71 3.18
CA ASN A 421 19.69 -2.78 2.00
C ASN A 421 20.33 -2.16 0.75
N ASN A 422 21.39 -1.35 0.92
CA ASN A 422 22.00 -0.55 -0.13
C ASN A 422 21.00 0.39 -0.84
N THR A 423 20.10 0.98 -0.07
CA THR A 423 19.07 1.91 -0.56
C THR A 423 19.51 3.37 -0.47
N ALA A 424 20.41 3.74 0.45
CA ALA A 424 20.90 5.11 0.51
C ALA A 424 21.93 5.38 -0.61
N VAL A 425 21.57 6.23 -1.56
CA VAL A 425 22.50 6.69 -2.60
C VAL A 425 23.50 7.66 -1.98
N LYS A 426 24.79 7.36 -2.15
CA LYS A 426 25.88 8.13 -1.54
C LYS A 426 25.86 9.59 -2.00
N GLY A 427 25.83 10.51 -1.04
CA GLY A 427 25.86 11.95 -1.29
C GLY A 427 24.49 12.58 -1.47
N GLU A 428 23.42 11.79 -1.55
CA GLU A 428 22.06 12.32 -1.64
C GLU A 428 21.54 12.80 -0.28
N PRO A 429 20.95 14.01 -0.22
CA PRO A 429 20.48 14.59 1.02
C PRO A 429 19.31 13.78 1.61
N SER A 430 19.29 13.66 2.93
CA SER A 430 18.18 13.05 3.67
C SER A 430 16.94 13.95 3.69
N PHE A 431 15.76 13.35 3.58
CA PHE A 431 14.48 14.02 3.77
C PHE A 431 14.17 14.10 5.28
N LEU A 432 14.40 15.27 5.86
CA LEU A 432 14.23 15.53 7.28
C LEU A 432 14.11 17.03 7.58
N PRO A 433 13.53 17.43 8.72
CA PRO A 433 13.65 18.80 9.20
C PRO A 433 15.11 19.21 9.36
N ALA A 434 15.44 20.47 9.07
CA ALA A 434 16.83 20.94 8.99
C ALA A 434 17.62 20.76 10.31
N ASP A 435 16.94 20.77 11.46
CA ASP A 435 17.48 20.58 12.80
C ASP A 435 17.65 19.10 13.20
N ARG A 436 17.18 18.15 12.37
CA ARG A 436 17.25 16.69 12.61
C ARG A 436 18.40 16.00 11.87
N GLN A 437 19.32 16.76 11.29
CA GLN A 437 20.53 16.23 10.69
C GLN A 437 21.42 15.55 11.74
N THR A 438 22.13 14.51 11.34
CA THR A 438 23.10 13.81 12.18
C THR A 438 24.49 13.89 11.56
N LYS A 439 25.52 13.42 12.29
CA LYS A 439 26.89 13.31 11.75
C LYS A 439 26.95 12.46 10.46
N MET A 440 26.10 11.44 10.36
CA MET A 440 26.07 10.50 9.23
C MET A 440 25.11 10.97 8.13
N TRP A 441 24.00 11.59 8.51
CA TRP A 441 22.90 11.92 7.62
C TRP A 441 22.65 13.42 7.61
N SER A 442 23.16 14.09 6.57
CA SER A 442 22.86 15.50 6.26
C SER A 442 21.72 15.59 5.25
N GLY A 443 21.01 16.72 5.24
CA GLY A 443 19.85 16.90 4.39
C GLY A 443 18.99 18.09 4.76
N GLY A 444 17.71 18.00 4.40
CA GLY A 444 16.74 19.06 4.61
C GLY A 444 15.34 18.65 4.16
N PRO A 445 14.37 19.59 4.18
CA PRO A 445 12.95 19.26 3.99
C PRO A 445 12.63 18.70 2.60
N TYR A 446 13.53 18.85 1.63
CA TYR A 446 13.37 18.41 0.24
C TYR A 446 14.32 17.27 -0.16
N GLY A 447 15.00 16.63 0.79
CA GLY A 447 15.93 15.53 0.49
C GLY A 447 15.27 14.31 -0.17
N ARG A 448 16.09 13.35 -0.60
CA ARG A 448 15.68 12.14 -1.33
C ARG A 448 15.86 10.85 -0.54
N THR A 449 16.68 10.85 0.52
CA THR A 449 16.90 9.66 1.36
C THR A 449 15.91 9.65 2.53
N LEU A 450 14.98 8.70 2.50
CA LEU A 450 13.98 8.49 3.55
C LEU A 450 14.53 7.63 4.70
N HIS A 451 14.23 8.05 5.93
CA HIS A 451 14.55 7.31 7.15
C HIS A 451 13.26 6.95 7.87
N PHE A 452 12.77 5.74 7.66
CA PHE A 452 11.49 5.31 8.25
C PHE A 452 11.63 4.89 9.72
N GLY A 453 12.85 4.55 10.17
CA GLY A 453 13.07 3.82 11.43
C GLY A 453 12.58 2.38 11.34
N VAL A 454 12.56 1.63 12.44
CA VAL A 454 12.07 0.23 12.48
C VAL A 454 10.54 0.23 12.45
N ARG A 455 9.98 0.47 11.27
CA ARG A 455 8.56 0.77 11.02
C ARG A 455 8.13 0.29 9.62
N GLU A 456 8.30 -1.00 9.34
CA GLU A 456 8.01 -1.58 8.02
C GLU A 456 6.55 -1.35 7.62
N HIS A 457 5.61 -1.51 8.55
CA HIS A 457 4.18 -1.40 8.26
C HIS A 457 3.82 0.02 7.86
N ALA A 458 4.27 1.01 8.64
CA ALA A 458 4.08 2.42 8.28
C ALA A 458 4.88 2.79 7.02
N MET A 459 6.09 2.26 6.80
CA MET A 459 6.85 2.48 5.56
C MET A 459 6.00 2.08 4.34
N GLY A 460 5.38 0.89 4.36
CA GLY A 460 4.50 0.44 3.28
C GLY A 460 3.31 1.37 3.07
N ALA A 461 2.60 1.76 4.13
CA ALA A 461 1.44 2.63 4.03
C ALA A 461 1.81 4.06 3.58
N ILE A 462 2.95 4.59 4.04
CA ILE A 462 3.49 5.89 3.64
C ILE A 462 3.87 5.88 2.16
N MET A 463 4.53 4.81 1.69
CA MET A 463 4.87 4.65 0.27
C MET A 463 3.63 4.65 -0.62
N ASN A 464 2.54 4.01 -0.19
CA ASN A 464 1.26 4.07 -0.92
C ASN A 464 0.72 5.51 -0.99
N GLY A 465 0.77 6.25 0.13
CA GLY A 465 0.39 7.66 0.17
C GLY A 465 1.22 8.54 -0.75
N ILE A 466 2.53 8.30 -0.83
CA ILE A 466 3.44 9.01 -1.74
C ILE A 466 3.08 8.73 -3.20
N ALA A 467 2.81 7.47 -3.56
CA ALA A 467 2.47 7.07 -4.93
C ALA A 467 1.10 7.62 -5.39
N LEU A 468 0.16 7.80 -4.46
CA LEU A 468 -1.18 8.34 -4.72
C LEU A 468 -1.21 9.87 -4.87
N HIS A 469 -0.29 10.59 -4.23
CA HIS A 469 -0.37 12.04 -4.09
C HIS A 469 -0.21 12.83 -5.41
N GLY A 470 0.98 12.75 -6.01
CA GLY A 470 1.38 13.62 -7.13
C GLY A 470 2.37 12.98 -8.11
N GLY A 471 2.51 11.65 -8.07
CA GLY A 471 3.15 10.88 -9.15
C GLY A 471 4.67 10.69 -9.05
N THR A 472 5.29 11.04 -7.91
CA THR A 472 6.69 10.64 -7.64
C THR A 472 6.86 9.11 -7.59
N ARG A 473 8.09 8.64 -7.78
CA ARG A 473 8.46 7.22 -7.72
C ARG A 473 9.11 6.91 -6.38
N VAL A 474 8.51 5.99 -5.63
CA VAL A 474 8.96 5.69 -4.27
C VAL A 474 9.42 4.24 -4.13
N TYR A 475 10.52 4.06 -3.40
CA TYR A 475 10.98 2.75 -2.97
C TYR A 475 11.31 2.72 -1.48
N GLY A 476 11.25 1.54 -0.87
CA GLY A 476 11.55 1.34 0.55
C GLY A 476 12.13 -0.04 0.80
N GLY A 477 13.19 -0.10 1.61
CA GLY A 477 13.91 -1.33 1.89
C GLY A 477 13.82 -1.81 3.34
N THR A 478 13.63 -3.12 3.50
CA THR A 478 13.84 -3.88 4.74
C THR A 478 14.34 -5.29 4.37
N PHE A 479 14.55 -6.20 5.32
CA PHE A 479 14.82 -7.60 4.99
C PHE A 479 13.56 -8.29 4.48
N LEU A 480 13.70 -9.25 3.55
CA LEU A 480 12.56 -9.98 3.01
C LEU A 480 11.71 -10.63 4.11
N THR A 481 12.35 -11.11 5.18
CA THR A 481 11.64 -11.71 6.31
C THR A 481 10.66 -10.74 7.00
N PHE A 482 10.93 -9.44 6.93
CA PHE A 482 10.09 -8.40 7.54
C PHE A 482 9.06 -7.83 6.55
N SER A 483 8.99 -8.35 5.33
CA SER A 483 7.86 -8.09 4.44
C SER A 483 6.52 -8.50 5.07
N ASP A 484 6.53 -9.48 5.98
CA ASP A 484 5.37 -9.89 6.75
C ASP A 484 4.84 -8.77 7.67
N TYR A 485 5.69 -7.93 8.23
CA TYR A 485 5.26 -6.78 9.06
C TYR A 485 4.46 -5.76 8.24
N MET A 486 4.75 -5.63 6.94
CA MET A 486 4.13 -4.62 6.08
C MET A 486 3.09 -5.18 5.12
N ARG A 487 2.75 -6.47 5.25
CA ARG A 487 1.96 -7.21 4.27
C ARG A 487 0.58 -6.62 3.98
N GLY A 488 -0.07 -6.04 5.00
CA GLY A 488 -1.35 -5.34 4.82
C GLY A 488 -1.25 -4.16 3.85
N ALA A 489 -0.17 -3.38 3.94
CA ALA A 489 0.07 -2.25 3.05
C ALA A 489 0.49 -2.70 1.63
N VAL A 490 1.27 -3.77 1.51
CA VAL A 490 1.65 -4.39 0.22
C VAL A 490 0.42 -4.87 -0.53
N ARG A 491 -0.50 -5.57 0.15
CA ARG A 491 -1.78 -6.00 -0.44
C ARG A 491 -2.59 -4.81 -0.95
N LEU A 492 -2.66 -3.72 -0.19
CA LEU A 492 -3.38 -2.52 -0.62
C LEU A 492 -2.70 -1.82 -1.80
N ALA A 493 -1.37 -1.81 -1.87
CA ALA A 493 -0.66 -1.27 -3.04
C ALA A 493 -1.04 -2.03 -4.32
N ALA A 494 -1.14 -3.36 -4.24
CA ALA A 494 -1.52 -4.20 -5.36
C ALA A 494 -2.99 -3.98 -5.77
N LEU A 495 -3.90 -3.93 -4.79
CA LEU A 495 -5.32 -3.62 -5.02
C LEU A 495 -5.50 -2.24 -5.67
N MET A 496 -4.73 -1.25 -5.24
CA MET A 496 -4.77 0.12 -5.73
C MET A 496 -3.95 0.35 -7.01
N GLN A 497 -3.25 -0.68 -7.52
CA GLN A 497 -2.42 -0.58 -8.73
C GLN A 497 -1.31 0.48 -8.62
N LEU A 498 -0.63 0.54 -7.47
CA LEU A 498 0.39 1.55 -7.19
C LEU A 498 1.80 1.07 -7.56
N PRO A 499 2.59 1.85 -8.34
CA PRO A 499 3.95 1.50 -8.75
C PRO A 499 4.96 1.79 -7.65
N VAL A 500 4.79 1.05 -6.55
CA VAL A 500 5.61 1.11 -5.35
C VAL A 500 6.67 -0.01 -5.42
N VAL A 501 7.93 0.30 -5.11
CA VAL A 501 9.02 -0.68 -5.17
C VAL A 501 9.51 -1.05 -3.78
N TYR A 502 9.37 -2.31 -3.40
CA TYR A 502 9.89 -2.84 -2.14
C TYR A 502 11.26 -3.49 -2.36
N VAL A 503 12.31 -2.94 -1.75
CA VAL A 503 13.69 -3.45 -1.87
C VAL A 503 13.96 -4.41 -0.71
N TRP A 504 13.60 -5.67 -0.89
CA TRP A 504 13.69 -6.71 0.13
C TRP A 504 15.00 -7.49 0.02
N THR A 505 15.95 -7.19 0.90
CA THR A 505 17.26 -7.86 0.89
C THR A 505 17.31 -9.03 1.86
N HIS A 506 18.43 -9.77 1.90
CA HIS A 506 18.61 -10.93 2.78
C HIS A 506 17.51 -11.98 2.53
N ASP A 507 17.34 -12.30 1.26
CA ASP A 507 16.19 -13.02 0.70
C ASP A 507 16.03 -14.49 1.10
N SER A 508 17.00 -15.12 1.79
CA SER A 508 17.00 -16.57 2.01
C SER A 508 17.88 -16.96 3.21
N ILE A 509 18.00 -18.28 3.45
CA ILE A 509 19.05 -18.84 4.32
C ILE A 509 20.47 -18.42 3.89
N GLY A 510 20.64 -17.86 2.69
CA GLY A 510 21.85 -17.19 2.21
C GLY A 510 22.37 -16.08 3.12
N LEU A 511 21.50 -15.52 3.98
CA LEU A 511 21.92 -14.55 4.98
C LEU A 511 22.80 -15.14 6.09
N GLY A 512 22.70 -16.45 6.38
CA GLY A 512 23.58 -17.12 7.32
C GLY A 512 23.24 -16.87 8.80
N GLU A 513 24.17 -16.25 9.52
CA GLU A 513 24.32 -16.39 10.96
C GLU A 513 23.17 -15.81 11.81
N ASP A 514 22.37 -14.86 11.30
CA ASP A 514 21.25 -14.31 12.07
C ASP A 514 20.15 -15.37 12.32
N GLY A 515 20.16 -16.47 11.55
CA GLY A 515 19.39 -17.66 11.86
C GLY A 515 17.89 -17.58 11.51
N PRO A 516 17.10 -18.56 11.99
CA PRO A 516 15.78 -18.85 11.43
C PRO A 516 14.72 -17.75 11.63
N THR A 517 14.94 -16.81 12.56
CA THR A 517 14.03 -15.67 12.74
C THR A 517 14.16 -14.61 11.64
N HIS A 518 15.28 -14.65 10.89
CA HIS A 518 15.58 -13.68 9.83
C HIS A 518 15.54 -14.30 8.44
N GLN A 519 15.49 -15.63 8.33
CA GLN A 519 15.64 -16.38 7.09
C GLN A 519 14.28 -16.64 6.45
N PRO A 520 13.98 -16.03 5.28
CA PRO A 520 12.73 -16.26 4.58
C PRO A 520 12.62 -17.72 4.09
N ILE A 521 11.44 -18.33 4.26
CA ILE A 521 11.15 -19.70 3.82
C ILE A 521 9.88 -19.74 2.94
N GLU A 522 8.74 -19.37 3.53
CA GLU A 522 7.41 -19.27 2.91
C GLU A 522 7.19 -18.01 2.10
N HIS A 523 8.03 -16.99 2.32
CA HIS A 523 7.77 -15.62 1.90
C HIS A 523 7.60 -15.49 0.39
N PHE A 524 8.37 -16.25 -0.41
CA PHE A 524 8.23 -16.28 -1.87
C PHE A 524 6.82 -16.69 -2.30
N ALA A 525 6.33 -17.85 -1.82
CA ALA A 525 5.00 -18.35 -2.15
C ALA A 525 3.90 -17.43 -1.60
N ALA A 526 4.12 -16.92 -0.39
CA ALA A 526 3.17 -16.05 0.27
C ALA A 526 3.00 -14.71 -0.48
N LEU A 527 4.09 -14.14 -1.01
CA LEU A 527 4.05 -12.90 -1.78
C LEU A 527 3.53 -13.11 -3.21
N ARG A 528 3.97 -14.17 -3.91
CA ARG A 528 3.47 -14.53 -5.25
C ARG A 528 1.95 -14.80 -5.27
N ALA A 529 1.38 -15.16 -4.12
CA ALA A 529 -0.06 -15.36 -3.99
C ALA A 529 -0.87 -14.05 -3.96
N ILE A 530 -0.24 -12.87 -3.84
CA ILE A 530 -0.92 -11.58 -3.83
C ILE A 530 -1.18 -11.15 -5.29
N PRO A 531 -2.44 -11.04 -5.74
CA PRO A 531 -2.73 -10.63 -7.11
C PRO A 531 -2.22 -9.22 -7.40
N GLY A 532 -1.53 -9.04 -8.53
CA GLY A 532 -1.00 -7.75 -8.96
C GLY A 532 0.28 -7.32 -8.27
N LEU A 533 1.00 -8.21 -7.57
CA LEU A 533 2.34 -7.95 -7.04
C LEU A 533 3.39 -8.69 -7.87
N ASP A 534 4.31 -7.97 -8.49
CA ASP A 534 5.46 -8.58 -9.16
C ASP A 534 6.50 -9.04 -8.13
N VAL A 535 6.87 -10.32 -8.10
CA VAL A 535 7.91 -10.85 -7.18
C VAL A 535 9.16 -11.17 -7.97
N VAL A 536 10.11 -10.22 -7.95
CA VAL A 536 11.30 -10.23 -8.81
C VAL A 536 12.54 -10.63 -8.02
N ARG A 537 13.14 -11.78 -8.36
CA ARG A 537 14.32 -12.35 -7.69
C ARG A 537 15.47 -12.60 -8.67
N PRO A 538 16.27 -11.58 -8.98
CA PRO A 538 17.33 -11.64 -9.98
C PRO A 538 18.51 -12.53 -9.57
N ALA A 539 19.06 -13.26 -10.53
CA ALA A 539 20.12 -14.24 -10.34
C ALA A 539 21.54 -13.66 -10.27
N ASP A 540 21.78 -12.52 -10.92
CA ASP A 540 23.06 -11.82 -10.90
C ASP A 540 22.87 -10.30 -11.01
N ALA A 541 23.98 -9.57 -11.04
CA ALA A 541 23.97 -8.11 -11.13
C ALA A 541 23.32 -7.57 -12.43
N ASN A 542 23.52 -8.25 -13.56
CA ASN A 542 22.94 -7.82 -14.83
C ASN A 542 21.41 -8.02 -14.85
N GLU A 543 20.89 -9.08 -14.24
CA GLU A 543 19.45 -9.24 -14.03
C GLU A 543 18.88 -8.15 -13.10
N VAL A 544 19.63 -7.68 -12.09
CA VAL A 544 19.18 -6.57 -11.22
C VAL A 544 18.95 -5.28 -12.01
N ALA A 545 19.84 -4.95 -12.96
CA ALA A 545 19.67 -3.77 -13.80
C ALA A 545 18.41 -3.86 -14.68
N VAL A 546 18.17 -5.01 -15.32
CA VAL A 546 16.97 -5.24 -16.13
C VAL A 546 15.71 -5.24 -15.26
N ALA A 547 15.75 -5.83 -14.07
CA ALA A 547 14.64 -5.83 -13.12
C ALA A 547 14.21 -4.41 -12.74
N TRP A 548 15.15 -3.55 -12.33
CA TRP A 548 14.83 -2.14 -12.01
C TRP A 548 14.25 -1.39 -13.20
N ARG A 549 14.79 -1.60 -14.40
CA ARG A 549 14.26 -0.99 -15.63
C ARG A 549 12.80 -1.40 -15.83
N THR A 550 12.52 -2.69 -15.86
CA THR A 550 11.18 -3.23 -16.11
C THR A 550 10.18 -2.83 -15.03
N ILE A 551 10.60 -2.82 -13.75
CA ILE A 551 9.77 -2.33 -12.64
C ILE A 551 9.37 -0.86 -12.85
N LEU A 552 10.31 0.00 -13.26
CA LEU A 552 10.04 1.42 -13.47
C LEU A 552 9.17 1.69 -14.71
N GLU A 553 9.24 0.82 -15.72
CA GLU A 553 8.40 0.86 -16.93
C GLU A 553 6.94 0.47 -16.61
N ASN A 554 6.69 -0.30 -15.55
CA ASN A 554 5.36 -0.67 -15.09
C ASN A 554 4.76 0.41 -14.17
N ASN A 555 3.52 0.82 -14.45
CA ASN A 555 2.86 1.97 -13.80
C ASN A 555 1.59 1.62 -13.01
N ASP A 556 1.17 0.36 -13.08
CA ASP A 556 -0.15 -0.15 -12.70
C ASP A 556 -0.08 -1.25 -11.63
N ARG A 557 1.09 -1.45 -11.01
CA ARG A 557 1.32 -2.51 -10.02
C ARG A 557 2.56 -2.28 -9.16
N PRO A 558 2.59 -2.74 -7.90
CA PRO A 558 3.80 -2.76 -7.09
C PRO A 558 4.74 -3.90 -7.48
N ALA A 559 6.00 -3.77 -7.09
CA ALA A 559 7.00 -4.82 -7.24
C ALA A 559 7.81 -5.03 -5.96
N GLY A 560 8.04 -6.29 -5.60
CA GLY A 560 9.00 -6.72 -4.59
C GLY A 560 10.28 -7.21 -5.25
N LEU A 561 11.40 -6.52 -5.00
CA LEU A 561 12.73 -6.90 -5.49
C LEU A 561 13.49 -7.65 -4.39
N LEU A 562 13.65 -8.97 -4.57
CA LEU A 562 14.23 -9.90 -3.60
C LEU A 562 15.72 -10.08 -3.87
N LEU A 563 16.57 -9.66 -2.92
CA LEU A 563 18.00 -9.48 -3.15
C LEU A 563 18.86 -10.22 -2.11
N SER A 564 19.96 -10.82 -2.56
CA SER A 564 20.87 -11.62 -1.76
C SER A 564 21.73 -10.77 -0.83
N ARG A 565 22.10 -11.33 0.34
CA ARG A 565 23.14 -10.78 1.22
C ARG A 565 24.53 -11.08 0.64
N GLN A 566 24.70 -12.32 0.22
CA GLN A 566 25.90 -12.98 -0.27
C GLN A 566 26.17 -12.66 -1.74
N ASN A 567 27.43 -12.74 -2.15
CA ASN A 567 27.81 -12.56 -3.55
C ASN A 567 27.26 -13.69 -4.42
N LEU A 568 26.77 -13.33 -5.61
CA LEU A 568 26.37 -14.26 -6.66
C LEU A 568 27.26 -14.01 -7.90
N PRO A 569 27.70 -15.06 -8.61
CA PRO A 569 28.54 -14.91 -9.78
C PRO A 569 27.83 -14.08 -10.87
N VAL A 570 28.59 -13.29 -11.61
CA VAL A 570 28.08 -12.61 -12.81
C VAL A 570 28.28 -13.54 -14.00
N PHE A 571 27.20 -13.89 -14.70
CA PHE A 571 27.27 -14.84 -15.80
C PHE A 571 27.87 -14.22 -17.07
N ASP A 572 28.67 -14.99 -17.79
CA ASP A 572 29.20 -14.61 -19.11
C ASP A 572 28.09 -14.62 -20.16
N ARG A 573 27.57 -13.44 -20.51
CA ARG A 573 26.48 -13.27 -21.47
C ARG A 573 26.86 -13.58 -22.93
N SER A 574 28.12 -13.95 -23.20
CA SER A 574 28.52 -14.54 -24.49
C SER A 574 28.32 -16.06 -24.54
N ALA A 575 28.28 -16.72 -23.38
CA ALA A 575 28.05 -18.16 -23.23
C ALA A 575 26.64 -18.49 -22.73
N PHE A 576 26.09 -17.62 -21.86
CA PHE A 576 24.75 -17.71 -21.29
C PHE A 576 23.79 -16.73 -21.97
N GLY A 577 22.49 -17.00 -21.87
CA GLY A 577 21.43 -16.15 -22.37
C GLY A 577 21.50 -14.72 -21.83
N SER A 578 21.02 -13.78 -22.64
CA SER A 578 21.02 -12.36 -22.29
C SER A 578 20.20 -12.07 -21.03
N ALA A 579 20.70 -11.18 -20.16
CA ALA A 579 19.96 -10.71 -19.00
C ALA A 579 18.64 -10.02 -19.37
N GLU A 580 18.48 -9.56 -20.62
CA GLU A 580 17.23 -9.00 -21.16
C GLU A 580 16.05 -9.98 -21.04
N GLY A 581 16.31 -11.29 -20.98
CA GLY A 581 15.28 -12.29 -20.71
C GLY A 581 14.57 -12.10 -19.36
N THR A 582 15.19 -11.38 -18.41
CA THR A 582 14.59 -11.02 -17.13
C THR A 582 13.27 -10.28 -17.31
N ALA A 583 13.17 -9.38 -18.29
CA ALA A 583 11.95 -8.61 -18.58
C ALA A 583 10.79 -9.50 -19.09
N ARG A 584 11.06 -10.76 -19.43
CA ARG A 584 10.05 -11.76 -19.81
C ARG A 584 9.71 -12.74 -18.68
N GLY A 585 10.27 -12.52 -17.49
CA GLY A 585 9.97 -13.27 -16.26
C GLY A 585 10.65 -14.63 -16.15
N ALA A 586 10.72 -15.41 -17.24
CA ALA A 586 11.51 -16.63 -17.31
C ALA A 586 12.12 -16.79 -18.69
N TYR A 587 13.38 -17.21 -18.76
CA TYR A 587 14.10 -17.36 -20.02
C TYR A 587 15.15 -18.46 -19.96
N VAL A 588 15.49 -19.01 -21.13
CA VAL A 588 16.57 -20.00 -21.26
C VAL A 588 17.91 -19.31 -21.02
N LEU A 589 18.54 -19.62 -19.89
CA LEU A 589 19.86 -19.10 -19.53
C LEU A 589 20.97 -19.94 -20.17
N ALA A 590 20.81 -21.26 -20.21
CA ALA A 590 21.72 -22.15 -20.93
C ALA A 590 20.92 -23.32 -21.51
N ASP A 591 20.99 -23.54 -22.81
CA ASP A 591 20.30 -24.67 -23.43
C ASP A 591 21.15 -25.95 -23.39
N ALA A 592 20.56 -27.09 -23.72
CA ALA A 592 21.28 -28.35 -23.83
C ALA A 592 22.42 -28.26 -24.87
N SER A 593 23.57 -28.87 -24.60
CA SER A 593 24.74 -28.73 -25.47
C SER A 593 24.58 -29.44 -26.82
N ASN A 594 23.75 -30.51 -26.86
CA ASN A 594 23.53 -31.34 -28.05
C ASN A 594 22.07 -31.81 -28.14
N GLY A 595 21.25 -31.16 -28.98
CA GLY A 595 19.87 -31.59 -29.26
C GLY A 595 18.83 -31.01 -28.31
N ASP A 596 17.64 -31.63 -28.27
CA ASP A 596 16.56 -31.22 -27.37
C ASP A 596 16.89 -31.63 -25.92
N PRO A 597 16.55 -30.80 -24.91
CA PRO A 597 16.82 -31.14 -23.52
C PRO A 597 15.99 -32.35 -23.06
N GLU A 598 16.64 -33.27 -22.36
CA GLU A 598 15.96 -34.37 -21.65
C GLU A 598 15.39 -33.91 -20.32
N VAL A 599 15.98 -32.86 -19.72
CA VAL A 599 15.53 -32.25 -18.45
C VAL A 599 15.74 -30.74 -18.44
N ILE A 600 14.82 -30.02 -17.79
CA ILE A 600 14.89 -28.57 -17.58
C ILE A 600 15.06 -28.27 -16.09
N LEU A 601 16.09 -27.51 -15.74
CA LEU A 601 16.34 -27.00 -14.39
C LEU A 601 15.86 -25.55 -14.32
N LEU A 602 14.95 -25.24 -13.41
CA LEU A 602 14.40 -23.90 -13.18
C LEU A 602 14.98 -23.35 -11.88
N GLY A 603 15.71 -22.24 -11.94
CA GLY A 603 16.27 -21.57 -10.76
C GLY A 603 15.78 -20.13 -10.64
N THR A 604 15.74 -19.61 -9.41
CA THR A 604 15.53 -18.18 -9.13
C THR A 604 16.68 -17.67 -8.28
N GLY A 605 17.01 -16.37 -8.40
CA GLY A 605 18.01 -15.74 -7.55
C GLY A 605 19.31 -16.52 -7.40
N SER A 606 19.72 -16.73 -6.15
CA SER A 606 20.96 -17.42 -5.79
C SER A 606 21.03 -18.89 -6.23
N GLU A 607 19.92 -19.55 -6.51
CA GLU A 607 19.87 -20.97 -6.86
C GLU A 607 20.12 -21.22 -8.35
N VAL A 608 20.09 -20.17 -9.19
CA VAL A 608 20.42 -20.31 -10.63
C VAL A 608 21.85 -20.81 -10.83
N GLN A 609 22.82 -20.36 -10.03
CA GLN A 609 24.19 -20.87 -10.12
C GLN A 609 24.29 -22.37 -9.77
N ILE A 610 23.43 -22.86 -8.86
CA ILE A 610 23.37 -24.27 -8.47
C ILE A 610 22.78 -25.09 -9.62
N ALA A 611 21.74 -24.57 -10.29
CA ALA A 611 21.18 -25.18 -11.48
C ALA A 611 22.20 -25.23 -12.64
N VAL A 612 23.01 -24.18 -12.83
CA VAL A 612 24.10 -24.16 -13.82
C VAL A 612 25.16 -25.23 -13.50
N ALA A 613 25.63 -25.32 -12.26
CA ALA A 613 26.61 -26.33 -11.87
C ALA A 613 26.05 -27.78 -12.00
N ALA A 614 24.78 -27.98 -11.64
CA ALA A 614 24.10 -29.26 -11.85
C ALA A 614 23.98 -29.62 -13.35
N ARG A 615 23.70 -28.64 -14.22
CA ARG A 615 23.70 -28.82 -15.67
C ARG A 615 25.07 -29.26 -16.16
N GLU A 616 26.16 -28.63 -15.73
CA GLU A 616 27.52 -29.00 -16.16
C GLU A 616 27.83 -30.47 -15.86
N ARG A 617 27.42 -30.95 -14.68
CA ARG A 617 27.55 -32.37 -14.31
C ARG A 617 26.70 -33.29 -15.17
N LEU A 618 25.43 -32.96 -15.36
CA LEU A 618 24.50 -33.76 -16.17
C LEU A 618 24.96 -33.85 -17.63
N GLU A 619 25.42 -32.74 -18.21
CA GLU A 619 25.98 -32.69 -19.56
C GLU A 619 27.28 -33.50 -19.67
N ALA A 620 28.15 -33.45 -18.65
CA ALA A 620 29.36 -34.29 -18.61
C ALA A 620 29.02 -35.79 -18.56
N ASP A 621 27.90 -36.15 -17.95
CA ASP A 621 27.34 -37.51 -17.92
C ASP A 621 26.50 -37.85 -19.16
N GLY A 622 26.43 -36.95 -20.16
CA GLY A 622 25.73 -37.14 -21.42
C GLY A 622 24.22 -36.97 -21.36
N VAL A 623 23.69 -36.24 -20.38
CA VAL A 623 22.27 -35.89 -20.24
C VAL A 623 22.04 -34.46 -20.76
N PRO A 624 21.42 -34.28 -21.95
CA PRO A 624 21.08 -32.97 -22.50
C PRO A 624 20.22 -32.17 -21.51
N THR A 625 20.73 -31.06 -21.00
CA THR A 625 20.13 -30.34 -19.87
C THR A 625 20.03 -28.85 -20.14
N ARG A 626 18.82 -28.32 -19.98
CA ARG A 626 18.53 -26.88 -20.07
C ARG A 626 18.45 -26.25 -18.68
N VAL A 627 18.95 -25.03 -18.54
CA VAL A 627 18.73 -24.16 -17.37
C VAL A 627 17.87 -22.97 -17.79
N VAL A 628 16.82 -22.73 -17.02
CA VAL A 628 15.91 -21.58 -17.13
C VAL A 628 16.08 -20.72 -15.88
N SER A 629 16.41 -19.44 -16.08
CA SER A 629 16.32 -18.43 -15.02
C SER A 629 14.87 -17.96 -14.93
N VAL A 630 14.29 -17.95 -13.74
CA VAL A 630 12.89 -17.55 -13.48
C VAL A 630 12.86 -16.38 -12.48
N PRO A 631 13.37 -15.19 -12.87
CA PRO A 631 13.39 -14.04 -11.96
C PRO A 631 12.01 -13.54 -11.56
N CYS A 632 10.97 -13.68 -12.40
CA CYS A 632 9.61 -13.22 -12.07
C CYS A 632 8.55 -14.15 -12.67
N VAL A 633 7.77 -14.81 -11.82
CA VAL A 633 6.70 -15.72 -12.25
C VAL A 633 5.56 -14.94 -12.90
N GLU A 634 5.25 -13.77 -12.35
CA GLU A 634 4.15 -12.92 -12.80
C GLU A 634 4.38 -12.42 -14.23
N TRP A 635 5.56 -11.91 -14.54
CA TRP A 635 5.91 -11.47 -15.91
C TRP A 635 5.94 -12.62 -16.91
N PHE A 636 6.34 -13.82 -16.48
CA PHE A 636 6.29 -15.00 -17.35
C PHE A 636 4.86 -15.45 -17.63
N ALA A 637 3.98 -15.34 -16.64
CA ALA A 637 2.56 -15.65 -16.79
C ALA A 637 1.86 -14.75 -17.82
N GLU A 638 2.37 -13.54 -18.05
CA GLU A 638 1.86 -12.60 -19.07
C GLU A 638 2.33 -12.90 -20.50
N GLN A 639 3.38 -13.71 -20.67
CA GLN A 639 3.89 -14.03 -22.00
C GLN A 639 2.90 -14.90 -22.79
N ASP A 640 3.00 -14.85 -24.11
CA ASP A 640 2.18 -15.71 -24.97
C ASP A 640 2.58 -17.19 -24.86
N ASP A 641 1.67 -18.08 -25.27
CA ASP A 641 1.90 -19.53 -25.22
C ASP A 641 3.09 -19.96 -26.08
N ALA A 642 3.42 -19.23 -27.16
CA ALA A 642 4.54 -19.57 -28.01
C ALA A 642 5.87 -19.39 -27.25
N TYR A 643 6.03 -18.26 -26.56
CA TYR A 643 7.20 -18.00 -25.73
C TYR A 643 7.25 -18.94 -24.52
N LYS A 644 6.12 -19.18 -23.84
CA LYS A 644 6.06 -20.15 -22.73
C LYS A 644 6.50 -21.55 -23.17
N ASN A 645 6.07 -21.98 -24.37
CA ASN A 645 6.47 -23.27 -24.93
C ASN A 645 7.92 -23.28 -25.45
N GLU A 646 8.47 -22.14 -25.86
CA GLU A 646 9.89 -22.01 -26.19
C GLU A 646 10.75 -22.25 -24.94
N VAL A 647 10.41 -21.61 -23.81
CA VAL A 647 11.14 -21.71 -22.55
C VAL A 647 10.93 -23.08 -21.88
N LEU A 648 9.67 -23.52 -21.79
CA LEU A 648 9.25 -24.76 -21.15
C LEU A 648 8.48 -25.69 -22.11
N PRO A 649 9.16 -26.30 -23.10
CA PRO A 649 8.52 -27.20 -24.06
C PRO A 649 7.65 -28.27 -23.37
N PRO A 650 6.37 -28.41 -23.75
CA PRO A 650 5.47 -29.42 -23.16
C PRO A 650 5.94 -30.86 -23.38
N SER A 651 6.76 -31.11 -24.41
CA SER A 651 7.39 -32.41 -24.66
C SER A 651 8.39 -32.82 -23.58
N VAL A 652 8.98 -31.86 -22.87
CA VAL A 652 9.98 -32.11 -21.82
C VAL A 652 9.29 -32.03 -20.46
N ARG A 653 8.76 -33.19 -20.05
CA ARG A 653 8.08 -33.37 -18.74
C ARG A 653 9.06 -33.43 -17.58
N ALA A 654 10.30 -33.84 -17.83
CA ALA A 654 11.33 -33.91 -16.80
C ALA A 654 11.79 -32.48 -16.45
N ARG A 655 11.41 -32.03 -15.26
CA ARG A 655 11.68 -30.68 -14.77
C ARG A 655 12.10 -30.70 -13.31
N VAL A 656 12.99 -29.80 -12.91
CA VAL A 656 13.41 -29.61 -11.51
C VAL A 656 13.39 -28.13 -11.20
N SER A 657 12.67 -27.70 -10.17
CA SER A 657 12.83 -26.34 -9.64
C SER A 657 13.80 -26.31 -8.47
N VAL A 658 14.55 -25.21 -8.34
CA VAL A 658 15.54 -24.98 -7.28
C VAL A 658 15.33 -23.57 -6.73
N GLU A 659 14.85 -23.48 -5.49
CA GLU A 659 14.64 -22.20 -4.78
C GLU A 659 14.81 -22.44 -3.28
N ALA A 660 15.57 -21.59 -2.59
CA ALA A 660 15.78 -21.67 -1.14
C ALA A 660 14.54 -21.21 -0.32
N GLY A 661 13.39 -21.77 -0.65
CA GLY A 661 12.08 -21.50 -0.05
C GLY A 661 11.14 -22.69 -0.18
N VAL A 662 9.88 -22.51 0.23
CA VAL A 662 8.89 -23.59 0.22
C VAL A 662 8.55 -24.09 -1.20
N PRO A 663 8.28 -25.39 -1.38
CA PRO A 663 7.88 -25.94 -2.69
C PRO A 663 6.54 -25.42 -3.26
N MET A 664 5.76 -24.66 -2.49
CA MET A 664 4.45 -24.15 -2.92
C MET A 664 4.59 -23.22 -4.14
N GLY A 665 3.68 -23.33 -5.10
CA GLY A 665 3.74 -22.63 -6.40
C GLY A 665 4.44 -23.46 -7.48
N TRP A 666 5.63 -24.02 -7.20
CA TRP A 666 6.46 -24.69 -8.23
C TRP A 666 5.83 -25.88 -8.95
N ARG A 667 4.80 -26.52 -8.37
CA ARG A 667 4.10 -27.65 -9.00
C ARG A 667 3.48 -27.31 -10.35
N GLU A 668 3.06 -26.07 -10.58
CA GLU A 668 2.51 -25.65 -11.89
C GLU A 668 3.56 -25.64 -13.00
N PHE A 669 4.84 -25.46 -12.65
CA PHE A 669 5.96 -25.46 -13.59
C PHE A 669 6.50 -26.86 -13.85
N VAL A 670 6.71 -27.63 -12.77
CA VAL A 670 7.43 -28.91 -12.85
C VAL A 670 6.52 -30.10 -13.16
N GLY A 671 5.21 -29.97 -12.95
CA GLY A 671 4.22 -30.99 -13.28
C GLY A 671 4.32 -32.26 -12.43
N ASP A 672 3.81 -33.36 -12.98
CA ASP A 672 3.67 -34.65 -12.31
C ASP A 672 4.97 -35.47 -12.26
N ALA A 673 5.80 -35.38 -13.30
CA ALA A 673 7.13 -35.98 -13.34
C ALA A 673 8.18 -35.17 -12.57
N GLY A 674 7.89 -33.89 -12.30
CA GLY A 674 8.85 -32.95 -11.75
C GLY A 674 9.36 -33.23 -10.32
N ARG A 675 10.54 -32.68 -10.01
CA ARG A 675 11.09 -32.60 -8.64
C ARG A 675 11.27 -31.14 -8.23
N ILE A 676 11.28 -30.90 -6.92
CA ILE A 676 11.45 -29.57 -6.34
C ILE A 676 12.54 -29.69 -5.27
N VAL A 677 13.61 -28.93 -5.45
CA VAL A 677 14.69 -28.78 -4.46
C VAL A 677 14.45 -27.45 -3.75
N GLY A 678 14.09 -27.52 -2.47
CA GLY A 678 13.75 -26.36 -1.64
C GLY A 678 13.57 -26.76 -0.18
N LEU A 679 13.04 -25.85 0.63
CA LEU A 679 13.00 -25.98 2.09
C LEU A 679 11.57 -26.23 2.59
N THR A 680 11.40 -27.16 3.53
CA THR A 680 10.08 -27.44 4.16
C THR A 680 10.08 -27.27 5.68
N HIS A 681 11.12 -26.60 6.18
CA HIS A 681 11.37 -26.30 7.58
C HIS A 681 12.05 -24.93 7.69
N TYR A 682 12.08 -24.37 8.90
CA TYR A 682 12.87 -23.17 9.18
C TYR A 682 14.37 -23.42 9.03
N GLY A 683 15.15 -22.36 8.79
CA GLY A 683 16.60 -22.49 8.66
C GLY A 683 17.33 -22.67 10.01
N ALA A 684 18.60 -22.29 10.04
CA ALA A 684 19.46 -22.43 11.21
C ALA A 684 20.51 -21.30 11.26
N SER A 685 21.10 -21.05 12.43
CA SER A 685 22.17 -20.07 12.60
C SER A 685 23.53 -20.72 12.31
N ALA A 686 24.04 -20.52 11.09
CA ALA A 686 25.38 -20.94 10.66
C ALA A 686 25.83 -20.12 9.43
N ALA A 687 27.08 -20.29 8.99
CA ALA A 687 27.54 -19.73 7.72
C ALA A 687 26.67 -20.26 6.56
N TYR A 688 26.30 -19.39 5.61
CA TYR A 688 25.34 -19.76 4.56
C TYR A 688 25.76 -20.99 3.75
N SER A 689 27.06 -21.17 3.49
CA SER A 689 27.56 -22.34 2.75
C SER A 689 27.27 -23.65 3.48
N VAL A 690 27.35 -23.65 4.82
CA VAL A 690 26.99 -24.81 5.64
C VAL A 690 25.48 -25.06 5.57
N LEU A 691 24.67 -24.01 5.63
CA LEU A 691 23.22 -24.14 5.53
C LEU A 691 22.78 -24.73 4.18
N TYR A 692 23.39 -24.28 3.07
CA TYR A 692 23.11 -24.81 1.74
C TYR A 692 23.51 -26.28 1.61
N GLU A 693 24.67 -26.66 2.16
CA GLU A 693 25.14 -28.05 2.18
C GLU A 693 24.19 -28.95 3.00
N GLU A 694 23.91 -28.58 4.25
CA GLU A 694 23.09 -29.37 5.18
C GLU A 694 21.62 -29.50 4.72
N PHE A 695 21.09 -28.49 4.04
CA PHE A 695 19.71 -28.50 3.56
C PHE A 695 19.57 -28.97 2.10
N GLY A 696 20.64 -29.48 1.49
CA GLY A 696 20.58 -30.09 0.16
C GLY A 696 20.33 -29.10 -0.98
N LEU A 697 20.70 -27.83 -0.81
CA LEU A 697 20.77 -26.83 -1.88
C LEU A 697 22.15 -26.93 -2.53
N THR A 698 22.38 -28.04 -3.22
CA THR A 698 23.67 -28.41 -3.82
C THR A 698 23.49 -28.92 -5.25
N GLU A 699 24.55 -28.82 -6.05
CA GLU A 699 24.57 -29.32 -7.43
C GLU A 699 24.31 -30.84 -7.50
N GLU A 700 24.77 -31.60 -6.50
CA GLU A 700 24.51 -33.03 -6.35
C GLU A 700 23.02 -33.32 -6.18
N ALA A 701 22.35 -32.60 -5.28
CA ALA A 701 20.94 -32.81 -4.99
C ALA A 701 20.07 -32.47 -6.20
N VAL A 702 20.39 -31.39 -6.91
CA VAL A 702 19.70 -30.99 -8.15
C VAL A 702 19.93 -32.02 -9.26
N ALA A 703 21.16 -32.50 -9.45
CA ALA A 703 21.45 -33.54 -10.44
C ALA A 703 20.74 -34.87 -10.12
N ALA A 704 20.67 -35.27 -8.85
CA ALA A 704 19.92 -36.45 -8.42
C ALA A 704 18.41 -36.28 -8.70
N ALA A 705 17.83 -35.15 -8.31
CA ALA A 705 16.44 -34.81 -8.59
C ALA A 705 16.13 -34.79 -10.10
N ALA A 706 17.07 -34.35 -10.93
CA ALA A 706 16.93 -34.36 -12.39
C ALA A 706 16.82 -35.79 -12.93
N ARG A 707 17.69 -36.70 -12.47
CA ARG A 707 17.64 -38.12 -12.84
C ARG A 707 16.31 -38.77 -12.43
N GLU A 708 15.84 -38.52 -11.21
CA GLU A 708 14.54 -39.00 -10.75
C GLU A 708 13.36 -38.45 -11.58
N SER A 709 13.46 -37.19 -12.01
CA SER A 709 12.46 -36.53 -12.86
C SER A 709 12.42 -37.17 -14.25
N ILE A 710 13.57 -37.50 -14.83
CA ILE A 710 13.70 -38.21 -16.11
C ILE A 710 13.07 -39.62 -16.01
N GLU A 711 13.37 -40.37 -14.96
CA GLU A 711 12.78 -41.69 -14.72
C GLU A 711 11.26 -41.62 -14.56
N ALA A 712 10.75 -40.61 -13.84
CA ALA A 712 9.32 -40.37 -13.70
C ALA A 712 8.65 -39.97 -15.02
N ALA A 713 9.30 -39.15 -15.84
CA ALA A 713 8.79 -38.76 -17.15
C ALA A 713 8.67 -39.97 -18.10
N ALA A 714 9.63 -40.90 -18.04
CA ALA A 714 9.67 -42.12 -18.86
C ALA A 714 8.65 -43.20 -18.43
N SER A 715 8.28 -43.25 -17.14
CA SER A 715 7.42 -44.30 -16.57
C SER A 715 5.90 -44.08 -16.76
N GLY A 716 5.49 -42.98 -17.42
CA GLY A 716 4.08 -42.65 -17.68
C GLY A 716 3.44 -41.78 -16.58
N PRO A 717 2.12 -41.52 -16.60
CA PRO A 717 1.46 -40.72 -15.57
C PRO A 717 1.47 -41.47 -14.24
N GLY A 718 2.16 -40.92 -13.25
CA GLY A 718 2.22 -41.45 -11.89
C GLY A 718 1.24 -40.74 -10.94
N VAL A 719 0.98 -41.34 -9.78
CA VAL A 719 0.34 -40.61 -8.68
C VAL A 719 1.31 -39.50 -8.24
N PRO A 720 0.88 -38.23 -8.16
CA PRO A 720 1.74 -37.17 -7.66
C PRO A 720 2.32 -37.56 -6.30
N ALA A 721 3.58 -37.20 -6.03
CA ALA A 721 4.26 -37.51 -4.78
C ALA A 721 3.56 -36.98 -3.50
N GLY A 722 2.46 -36.23 -3.67
CA GLY A 722 1.70 -35.61 -2.59
C GLY A 722 2.38 -34.35 -2.07
N PRO A 723 1.70 -33.60 -1.18
CA PRO A 723 2.31 -32.49 -0.47
C PRO A 723 3.40 -33.00 0.48
N ILE A 724 4.56 -32.34 0.49
CA ILE A 724 5.58 -32.58 1.52
C ILE A 724 5.12 -31.88 2.80
N ARG A 725 5.17 -32.61 3.92
CA ARG A 725 4.78 -32.06 5.22
C ARG A 725 5.75 -30.94 5.60
N ALA A 726 5.24 -29.71 5.69
CA ALA A 726 5.96 -28.63 6.36
C ALA A 726 6.03 -28.92 7.87
N THR A 727 7.22 -28.76 8.46
CA THR A 727 7.43 -28.98 9.89
C THR A 727 7.81 -27.67 10.56
N GLY A 728 7.00 -27.23 11.53
CA GLY A 728 7.37 -26.15 12.42
C GLY A 728 8.33 -26.61 13.52
N GLY A 729 9.01 -25.64 14.15
CA GLY A 729 9.95 -25.87 15.25
C GLY A 729 11.42 -25.76 14.85
N LEU A 730 12.28 -25.60 15.86
CA LEU A 730 13.73 -25.54 15.70
C LEU A 730 14.32 -26.97 15.61
N PRO A 731 15.46 -27.18 14.93
CA PRO A 731 16.08 -28.50 14.80
C PRO A 731 16.46 -29.14 16.14
N HIS A 732 16.71 -28.31 17.17
CA HIS A 732 17.12 -28.74 18.50
C HIS A 732 16.31 -27.99 19.58
N PRO A 733 15.06 -28.41 19.85
CA PRO A 733 14.32 -27.82 20.95
C PRO A 733 15.03 -28.17 22.26
N THR A 734 15.30 -27.16 23.08
CA THR A 734 15.68 -27.37 24.47
C THR A 734 14.47 -28.01 25.15
N GLY A 735 14.64 -29.14 25.85
CA GLY A 735 13.54 -29.86 26.52
C GLY A 735 12.82 -29.09 27.64
N ASP A 736 13.05 -27.78 27.73
CA ASP A 736 12.38 -26.85 28.61
C ASP A 736 11.09 -26.35 27.91
N GLN A 737 10.01 -27.11 28.15
CA GLN A 737 8.59 -26.90 27.77
C GLN A 737 8.23 -26.88 26.28
#